data_AF-A0A1F4YGB3-F1
#
_entry.id   AF-A0A1F4YGB3-F1
#
_cell.length_a   1.000
_cell.length_b   1.000
_cell.length_c   1.000
_cell.angle_alpha   90.00
_cell.angle_beta   90.00
_cell.angle_gamma   90.00
#
_symmetry.space_group_name_H-M   'P 1'
#
loop_
_entity.id
_entity.type
_entity.pdbx_description
1 polymer ?
#
loop_
_entity_poly.entity_id
_entity_poly.type
_entity_poly.pdbx_seq_one_letter_code
_entity_poly.pdbx_strand_id
1 'polypeptide(L)'
;MGRWVEGLIMAAVIIGAGVVHGHNMFNFPYYENDEGVYVAQAWAAGNLSRLSPYTYWYDHAPAGWLLIALWQKISGGVFTFGMSVNSGRVLMWGLHVATAVLLYLVAKKAAGSRLGGVVAVIWFSLSPLAIYYQRRVLLDNVATFWVMLAVWILTREKLKLWTAAAAAATFGIAVLSKEVAIFFVPAFSYLVWNRAGKNRSFIMTVSFSVCGLVIGLYFLLALLKGEFWPRGFGGEVMERVSMVDTFREQMSRGVDFPFWDRRSLFYSAWKTWETKDPIWTWGGTISLIAGGVLAIRVKKLRVPAIFGWSFAAFLLTSRLIIDFYILPMIPFVAWCFGAVAGWAGEKLKNMTRLRAIWVAEVAGLSLLVLGGQDIGQFRRDENFAHRQAVEYAKANFPIESVIVADSSIYLDLKLARFESDPPLLNTHWSWKVEKDPGIYGKRLNNDWRNVDYILVSHETLKLVRQFGAEFIKAILDNSVHEAIWINGSTAYLDRTKYISTNGDWMGVNRVKDDISIVLDQTWKDYKERFVHDYGMVVDPATGQTTSEGQAYAMLRAVWMGDKKAFDGVWGWTRDHLQHRSDDKLLSWLWKGDQLMDFATATDADLDAALALVLANKKWGEEKYLEEAKRIMAYILAKEVVRIDGRLYLTSGSGAKEGAGYLVNPSYFSPAHYRTFAEVDPEHPWMTLVQDTYWLVEQISTRTENKTGLVPNWIWVDEKTGQVASAGKFREGADDYGFDAFRLYFRVALDRAWFSSEEALKLLSEASRFLASEWKAGGRLAAVYGLDGTARTEYASLANSMGAMAVFLSTRPELAEEMYEVLLEKKELEELTGWWGDMNNYYDQNWAWLGYALHNRRLNK
;
A
#
# COMPACT_ATOMS: atom_id res chain seq x y z
N MET A 1 -51.16 4.30 -37.67
CA MET A 1 -49.68 4.41 -37.69
C MET A 1 -49.08 3.01 -37.76
N GLY A 2 -48.48 2.63 -38.89
CA GLY A 2 -48.09 1.24 -39.23
C GLY A 2 -46.96 0.65 -38.38
N ARG A 3 -46.76 -0.68 -38.48
CA ARG A 3 -45.71 -1.45 -37.78
C ARG A 3 -44.29 -0.90 -38.03
N TRP A 4 -44.06 -0.28 -39.19
CA TRP A 4 -42.79 0.34 -39.57
C TRP A 4 -42.39 1.54 -38.68
N VAL A 5 -43.32 2.47 -38.42
CA VAL A 5 -43.04 3.64 -37.57
C VAL A 5 -42.70 3.21 -36.14
N GLU A 6 -43.34 2.13 -35.67
CA GLU A 6 -43.04 1.57 -34.36
C GLU A 6 -41.64 0.94 -34.29
N GLY A 7 -41.23 0.23 -35.35
CA GLY A 7 -39.88 -0.28 -35.49
C GLY A 7 -38.84 0.84 -35.45
N LEU A 8 -39.10 1.96 -36.13
CA LEU A 8 -38.22 3.13 -36.13
C LEU A 8 -38.09 3.78 -34.74
N ILE A 9 -39.20 3.96 -34.02
CA ILE A 9 -39.18 4.54 -32.66
C ILE A 9 -38.39 3.63 -31.71
N MET A 10 -38.65 2.32 -31.76
CA MET A 10 -37.91 1.35 -30.95
C MET A 10 -36.42 1.40 -31.30
N ALA A 11 -36.06 1.37 -32.59
CA ALA A 11 -34.67 1.45 -33.02
C ALA A 11 -33.99 2.73 -32.53
N ALA A 12 -34.63 3.90 -32.66
CA ALA A 12 -34.07 5.17 -32.23
C ALA A 12 -33.77 5.21 -30.73
N VAL A 13 -34.69 4.73 -29.89
CA VAL A 13 -34.52 4.73 -28.43
C VAL A 13 -33.43 3.72 -27.99
N ILE A 14 -33.37 2.55 -28.63
CA ILE A 14 -32.36 1.54 -28.35
C ILE A 14 -30.97 1.97 -28.81
N ILE A 15 -30.86 2.62 -29.98
CA ILE A 15 -29.60 3.23 -30.45
C ILE A 15 -29.16 4.32 -29.48
N GLY A 16 -30.09 5.19 -29.04
CA GLY A 16 -29.80 6.21 -28.03
C GLY A 16 -29.25 5.61 -26.74
N ALA A 17 -29.88 4.56 -26.22
CA ALA A 17 -29.37 3.81 -25.05
C ALA A 17 -27.96 3.26 -25.28
N GLY A 18 -27.72 2.65 -26.44
CA GLY A 18 -26.41 2.15 -26.84
C GLY A 18 -25.35 3.25 -26.92
N VAL A 19 -25.66 4.40 -27.52
CA VAL A 19 -24.73 5.53 -27.61
C VAL A 19 -24.39 6.09 -26.23
N VAL A 20 -25.39 6.28 -25.37
CA VAL A 20 -25.19 6.81 -24.01
C VAL A 20 -24.30 5.88 -23.18
N HIS A 21 -24.53 4.57 -23.24
CA HIS A 21 -23.72 3.63 -22.48
C HIS A 21 -22.35 3.34 -23.12
N GLY A 22 -22.22 3.43 -24.44
CA GLY A 22 -20.98 3.15 -25.16
C GLY A 22 -20.01 4.33 -25.22
N HIS A 23 -20.52 5.57 -25.22
CA HIS A 23 -19.67 6.76 -25.28
C HIS A 23 -18.83 6.89 -23.99
N ASN A 24 -17.51 7.06 -24.15
CA ASN A 24 -16.56 7.21 -23.04
C ASN A 24 -16.47 6.01 -22.05
N MET A 25 -16.99 4.83 -22.39
CA MET A 25 -17.09 3.70 -21.45
C MET A 25 -15.74 3.10 -21.00
N PHE A 26 -14.68 3.29 -21.78
CA PHE A 26 -13.32 2.83 -21.43
C PHE A 26 -12.59 3.78 -20.48
N ASN A 27 -13.07 5.02 -20.36
CA ASN A 27 -12.47 6.05 -19.53
C ASN A 27 -13.31 6.34 -18.28
N PHE A 28 -14.62 6.06 -18.33
CA PHE A 28 -15.53 6.25 -17.22
C PHE A 28 -16.52 5.09 -17.08
N PRO A 29 -16.73 4.58 -15.85
CA PRO A 29 -16.09 5.00 -14.59
C PRO A 29 -14.69 4.40 -14.39
N TYR A 30 -14.00 4.77 -13.30
CA TYR A 30 -12.74 4.13 -12.90
C TYR A 30 -12.89 2.60 -12.81
N TYR A 31 -11.83 1.85 -13.07
CA TYR A 31 -11.81 0.38 -12.95
C TYR A 31 -11.95 -0.03 -11.49
N GLU A 32 -12.97 -0.81 -11.20
CA GLU A 32 -13.20 -1.32 -9.85
C GLU A 32 -12.68 -2.75 -9.70
N ASN A 33 -12.38 -3.15 -8.46
CA ASN A 33 -11.70 -4.40 -8.15
C ASN A 33 -12.52 -5.62 -8.60
N ASP A 34 -13.84 -5.67 -8.38
CA ASP A 34 -14.66 -6.80 -8.83
C ASP A 34 -14.64 -6.96 -10.36
N GLU A 35 -14.49 -5.87 -11.13
CA GLU A 35 -14.33 -5.97 -12.59
C GLU A 35 -13.09 -6.79 -12.95
N GLY A 36 -11.97 -6.51 -12.30
CA GLY A 36 -10.71 -7.24 -12.46
C GLY A 36 -10.84 -8.71 -12.06
N VAL A 37 -11.46 -8.98 -10.90
CA VAL A 37 -11.71 -10.35 -10.40
C VAL A 37 -12.48 -11.17 -11.44
N TYR A 38 -13.62 -10.67 -11.91
CA TYR A 38 -14.48 -11.45 -12.82
C TYR A 38 -13.86 -11.64 -14.19
N VAL A 39 -13.13 -10.64 -14.70
CA VAL A 39 -12.39 -10.76 -15.97
C VAL A 39 -11.24 -11.77 -15.84
N ALA A 40 -10.55 -11.80 -14.70
CA ALA A 40 -9.47 -12.76 -14.44
C ALA A 40 -9.98 -14.19 -14.21
N GLN A 41 -11.11 -14.37 -13.52
CA GLN A 41 -11.80 -15.66 -13.39
C GLN A 41 -12.28 -16.18 -14.75
N ALA A 42 -12.86 -15.31 -15.57
CA ALA A 42 -13.25 -15.65 -16.95
C ALA A 42 -12.04 -16.09 -17.79
N TRP A 43 -10.94 -15.34 -17.70
CA TRP A 43 -9.70 -15.69 -18.39
C TRP A 43 -9.16 -17.06 -17.94
N ALA A 44 -9.13 -17.34 -16.63
CA ALA A 44 -8.71 -18.64 -16.11
C ALA A 44 -9.61 -19.79 -16.58
N ALA A 45 -10.93 -19.57 -16.63
CA ALA A 45 -11.87 -20.58 -17.12
C ALA A 45 -11.64 -20.90 -18.59
N GLY A 46 -11.37 -19.88 -19.41
CA GLY A 46 -11.11 -20.03 -20.84
C GLY A 46 -9.73 -20.58 -21.20
N ASN A 47 -8.70 -20.30 -20.39
CA ASN A 47 -7.29 -20.54 -20.76
C ASN A 47 -6.55 -21.54 -19.84
N LEU A 48 -6.97 -21.69 -18.60
CA LEU A 48 -6.31 -22.55 -17.61
C LEU A 48 -7.13 -23.79 -17.22
N SER A 49 -8.35 -23.94 -17.76
CA SER A 49 -9.29 -24.99 -17.36
C SER A 49 -9.60 -24.98 -15.85
N ARG A 50 -9.60 -23.79 -15.23
CA ARG A 50 -9.87 -23.56 -13.80
C ARG A 50 -10.86 -22.41 -13.63
N LEU A 51 -11.72 -22.45 -12.60
CA LEU A 51 -12.72 -21.39 -12.38
C LEU A 51 -12.14 -20.07 -11.87
N SER A 52 -10.90 -20.08 -11.40
CA SER A 52 -10.20 -18.92 -10.85
C SER A 52 -8.68 -19.08 -11.07
N PRO A 53 -7.93 -17.97 -11.21
CA PRO A 53 -6.46 -17.97 -11.16
C PRO A 53 -5.90 -18.45 -9.82
N TYR A 54 -6.74 -18.40 -8.77
CA TYR A 54 -6.45 -18.82 -7.41
C TYR A 54 -7.32 -19.99 -6.98
N THR A 55 -7.15 -20.44 -5.74
CA THR A 55 -8.02 -21.44 -5.13
C THR A 55 -9.47 -20.93 -5.15
N TYR A 56 -10.37 -21.68 -5.79
CA TYR A 56 -11.78 -21.33 -5.89
C TYR A 56 -12.51 -21.75 -4.61
N TRP A 57 -13.14 -20.79 -3.94
CA TRP A 57 -13.69 -20.95 -2.60
C TRP A 57 -15.21 -20.71 -2.50
N TYR A 58 -15.96 -20.88 -3.59
CA TYR A 58 -17.44 -20.82 -3.58
C TYR A 58 -18.07 -19.49 -3.13
N ASP A 59 -17.34 -18.37 -3.25
CA ASP A 59 -17.83 -17.02 -2.96
C ASP A 59 -18.97 -16.59 -3.90
N HIS A 60 -18.86 -16.93 -5.18
CA HIS A 60 -19.89 -16.69 -6.19
C HIS A 60 -20.05 -17.91 -7.11
N ALA A 61 -21.26 -18.10 -7.63
CA ALA A 61 -21.50 -19.13 -8.64
C ALA A 61 -20.91 -18.72 -10.01
N PRO A 62 -20.39 -19.67 -10.82
CA PRO A 62 -19.52 -19.34 -11.93
C PRO A 62 -20.22 -18.95 -13.24
N ALA A 63 -21.55 -19.03 -13.34
CA ALA A 63 -22.22 -18.89 -14.64
C ALA A 63 -22.01 -17.50 -15.27
N GLY A 64 -21.88 -16.46 -14.44
CA GLY A 64 -21.67 -15.10 -14.88
C GLY A 64 -20.31 -14.90 -15.57
N TRP A 65 -19.20 -15.32 -14.95
CA TRP A 65 -17.89 -15.21 -15.59
C TRP A 65 -17.63 -16.29 -16.65
N LEU A 66 -18.37 -17.41 -16.65
CA LEU A 66 -18.35 -18.33 -17.79
C LEU A 66 -18.94 -17.69 -19.06
N LEU A 67 -19.95 -16.83 -18.93
CA LEU A 67 -20.43 -16.01 -20.06
C LEU A 67 -19.36 -15.00 -20.52
N ILE A 68 -18.65 -14.37 -19.58
CA ILE A 68 -17.53 -13.47 -19.89
C ILE A 68 -16.42 -14.25 -20.60
N ALA A 69 -16.11 -15.48 -20.19
CA ALA A 69 -15.09 -16.32 -20.82
C ALA A 69 -15.47 -16.68 -22.26
N LEU A 70 -16.75 -17.02 -22.50
CA LEU A 70 -17.27 -17.23 -23.85
C LEU A 70 -17.13 -15.97 -24.71
N TRP A 71 -17.48 -14.80 -24.16
CA TRP A 71 -17.31 -13.52 -24.83
C TRP A 71 -15.86 -13.24 -25.20
N GLN A 72 -14.92 -13.42 -24.27
CA GLN A 72 -13.48 -13.22 -24.53
C GLN A 72 -13.01 -14.13 -25.68
N LYS A 73 -13.48 -15.38 -25.74
CA LYS A 73 -13.13 -16.32 -26.81
C LYS A 73 -13.64 -15.90 -28.19
N ILE A 74 -14.87 -15.37 -28.27
CA ILE A 74 -15.47 -14.97 -29.56
C ILE A 74 -15.08 -13.55 -30.00
N SER A 75 -14.66 -12.68 -29.08
CA SER A 75 -14.27 -11.30 -29.38
C SER A 75 -12.81 -11.16 -29.83
N GLY A 76 -11.96 -12.18 -29.63
CA GLY A 76 -10.55 -12.15 -30.03
C GLY A 76 -9.57 -12.15 -28.86
N GLY A 77 -10.04 -12.30 -27.61
CA GLY A 77 -9.23 -12.38 -26.40
C GLY A 77 -9.53 -11.27 -25.38
N VAL A 78 -8.85 -11.35 -24.24
CA VAL A 78 -9.06 -10.42 -23.12
C VAL A 78 -8.56 -8.99 -23.42
N PHE A 79 -7.53 -8.84 -24.26
CA PHE A 79 -6.94 -7.54 -24.61
C PHE A 79 -7.45 -6.93 -25.93
N THR A 80 -8.48 -7.52 -26.56
CA THR A 80 -9.06 -7.04 -27.83
C THR A 80 -9.38 -5.54 -27.83
N PHE A 81 -9.78 -5.01 -26.68
CA PHE A 81 -10.21 -3.61 -26.51
C PHE A 81 -9.23 -2.81 -25.62
N GLY A 82 -7.94 -3.13 -25.67
CA GLY A 82 -6.90 -2.50 -24.86
C GLY A 82 -6.76 -3.18 -23.50
N MET A 83 -7.00 -2.43 -22.42
CA MET A 83 -6.95 -2.97 -21.05
C MET A 83 -7.90 -4.16 -20.86
N SER A 84 -7.51 -5.14 -20.05
CA SER A 84 -8.23 -6.40 -19.86
C SER A 84 -9.71 -6.22 -19.50
N VAL A 85 -10.00 -5.27 -18.60
CA VAL A 85 -11.35 -4.95 -18.13
C VAL A 85 -12.26 -4.45 -19.27
N ASN A 86 -11.71 -3.75 -20.27
CA ASN A 86 -12.50 -3.19 -21.36
C ASN A 86 -13.22 -4.26 -22.18
N SER A 87 -12.65 -5.46 -22.32
CA SER A 87 -13.32 -6.57 -23.00
C SER A 87 -14.63 -6.95 -22.30
N GLY A 88 -14.62 -7.04 -20.97
CA GLY A 88 -15.83 -7.25 -20.19
C GLY A 88 -16.82 -6.08 -20.32
N ARG A 89 -16.35 -4.83 -20.35
CA ARG A 89 -17.23 -3.65 -20.48
C ARG A 89 -18.01 -3.62 -21.80
N VAL A 90 -17.40 -4.08 -22.90
CA VAL A 90 -18.11 -4.22 -24.19
C VAL A 90 -19.24 -5.26 -24.09
N LEU A 91 -19.03 -6.37 -23.38
CA LEU A 91 -20.11 -7.33 -23.11
C LEU A 91 -21.23 -6.68 -22.28
N MET A 92 -20.89 -5.93 -21.24
CA MET A 92 -21.89 -5.25 -20.40
C MET A 92 -22.70 -4.23 -21.18
N TRP A 93 -22.06 -3.49 -22.08
CA TRP A 93 -22.74 -2.62 -23.04
C TRP A 93 -23.72 -3.40 -23.93
N GLY A 94 -23.32 -4.56 -24.47
CA GLY A 94 -24.20 -5.43 -25.25
C GLY A 94 -25.40 -5.95 -24.44
N LEU A 95 -25.15 -6.36 -23.18
CA LEU A 95 -26.19 -6.81 -22.26
C LEU A 95 -27.15 -5.67 -21.86
N HIS A 96 -26.65 -4.44 -21.72
CA HIS A 96 -27.47 -3.27 -21.50
C HIS A 96 -28.43 -3.03 -22.66
N VAL A 97 -27.92 -3.02 -23.90
CA VAL A 97 -28.73 -2.84 -25.12
C VAL A 97 -29.78 -3.95 -25.23
N ALA A 98 -29.39 -5.20 -24.99
CA ALA A 98 -30.32 -6.34 -25.00
C ALA A 98 -31.40 -6.20 -23.91
N THR A 99 -31.01 -5.79 -22.70
CA THR A 99 -31.94 -5.52 -21.59
C THR A 99 -32.90 -4.38 -21.92
N ALA A 100 -32.44 -3.31 -22.57
CA ALA A 100 -33.28 -2.21 -23.04
C ALA A 100 -34.31 -2.67 -24.07
N VAL A 101 -33.94 -3.57 -25.00
CA VAL A 101 -34.87 -4.19 -25.95
C VAL A 101 -35.93 -5.00 -25.22
N LEU A 102 -35.51 -5.88 -24.31
CA LEU A 102 -36.44 -6.71 -23.53
C LEU A 102 -37.38 -5.84 -22.68
N LEU A 103 -36.84 -4.82 -22.02
CA LEU A 103 -37.59 -3.86 -21.22
C LEU A 103 -38.63 -3.12 -22.06
N TYR A 104 -38.28 -2.61 -23.25
CA TYR A 104 -39.22 -1.97 -24.16
C TYR A 104 -40.40 -2.89 -24.48
N LEU A 105 -40.11 -4.15 -24.84
CA LEU A 105 -41.12 -5.13 -25.24
C LEU A 105 -42.07 -5.48 -24.09
N VAL A 106 -41.52 -5.69 -22.89
CA VAL A 106 -42.30 -6.04 -21.70
C VAL A 106 -43.10 -4.83 -21.19
N ALA A 107 -42.49 -3.65 -21.13
CA ALA A 107 -43.13 -2.42 -20.66
C ALA A 107 -44.25 -1.95 -21.60
N LYS A 108 -44.02 -1.97 -22.93
CA LYS A 108 -45.05 -1.69 -23.92
C LYS A 108 -46.27 -2.60 -23.73
N LYS A 109 -46.03 -3.90 -23.50
CA LYS A 109 -47.11 -4.88 -23.32
C LYS A 109 -47.89 -4.63 -22.03
N ALA A 110 -47.19 -4.36 -20.93
CA ALA A 110 -47.81 -4.05 -19.64
C ALA A 110 -48.64 -2.75 -19.71
N ALA A 111 -48.11 -1.70 -20.33
CA ALA A 111 -48.77 -0.41 -20.49
C ALA A 111 -49.94 -0.44 -21.49
N GLY A 112 -49.90 -1.34 -22.48
CA GLY A 112 -50.79 -1.24 -23.66
C GLY A 112 -50.47 -0.05 -24.57
N SER A 113 -49.34 0.63 -24.34
CA SER A 113 -48.95 1.87 -25.01
C SER A 113 -47.47 1.84 -25.39
N ARG A 114 -47.17 2.29 -26.61
CA ARG A 114 -45.79 2.46 -27.11
C ARG A 114 -45.00 3.44 -26.24
N LEU A 115 -45.68 4.49 -25.79
CA LEU A 115 -45.10 5.52 -24.94
C LEU A 115 -44.60 4.92 -23.62
N GLY A 116 -45.30 3.94 -23.05
CA GLY A 116 -44.84 3.25 -21.84
C GLY A 116 -43.53 2.46 -22.04
N GLY A 117 -43.35 1.86 -23.23
CA GLY A 117 -42.09 1.20 -23.59
C GLY A 117 -40.94 2.19 -23.78
N VAL A 118 -41.19 3.29 -24.51
CA VAL A 118 -40.19 4.35 -24.74
C VAL A 118 -39.74 4.98 -23.42
N VAL A 119 -40.69 5.36 -22.57
CA VAL A 119 -40.42 5.99 -21.27
C VAL A 119 -39.63 5.04 -20.36
N ALA A 120 -39.96 3.75 -20.34
CA ALA A 120 -39.21 2.77 -19.55
C ALA A 120 -37.73 2.70 -19.97
N VAL A 121 -37.45 2.67 -21.28
CA VAL A 121 -36.05 2.62 -21.75
C VAL A 121 -35.31 3.92 -21.48
N ILE A 122 -35.94 5.08 -21.71
CA ILE A 122 -35.34 6.39 -21.41
C ILE A 122 -34.99 6.47 -19.92
N TRP A 123 -35.92 6.11 -19.03
CA TRP A 123 -35.70 6.14 -17.58
C TRP A 123 -34.63 5.14 -17.10
N PHE A 124 -34.48 4.03 -17.81
CA PHE A 124 -33.46 3.01 -17.55
C PHE A 124 -32.08 3.45 -18.02
N SER A 125 -31.94 3.80 -19.29
CA SER A 125 -30.66 4.03 -19.96
C SER A 125 -30.08 5.43 -19.75
N LEU A 126 -30.88 6.37 -19.25
CA LEU A 126 -30.40 7.69 -18.89
C LEU A 126 -30.25 7.88 -17.38
N SER A 127 -30.35 6.83 -16.56
CA SER A 127 -30.04 6.96 -15.14
C SER A 127 -28.52 7.09 -14.96
N PRO A 128 -27.99 8.15 -14.32
CA PRO A 128 -26.58 8.21 -13.93
C PRO A 128 -26.11 6.98 -13.15
N LEU A 129 -26.97 6.36 -12.31
CA LEU A 129 -26.65 5.09 -11.65
C LEU A 129 -26.51 3.93 -12.64
N ALA A 130 -27.40 3.86 -13.63
CA ALA A 130 -27.29 2.84 -14.67
C ALA A 130 -26.03 3.05 -15.50
N ILE A 131 -25.72 4.29 -15.91
CA ILE A 131 -24.50 4.60 -16.67
C ILE A 131 -23.25 4.20 -15.86
N TYR A 132 -23.22 4.54 -14.57
CA TYR A 132 -22.10 4.23 -13.70
C TYR A 132 -21.93 2.71 -13.48
N TYR A 133 -22.97 2.00 -13.02
CA TYR A 133 -22.82 0.59 -12.65
C TYR A 133 -22.97 -0.40 -13.81
N GLN A 134 -23.76 -0.08 -14.85
CA GLN A 134 -23.96 -1.02 -15.97
C GLN A 134 -22.86 -0.98 -17.03
N ARG A 135 -21.98 0.02 -17.00
CA ARG A 135 -20.73 -0.01 -17.76
C ARG A 135 -19.70 -0.96 -17.13
N ARG A 136 -19.76 -1.15 -15.82
CA ARG A 136 -18.80 -1.98 -15.08
C ARG A 136 -19.06 -3.46 -15.29
N VAL A 137 -17.99 -4.25 -15.28
CA VAL A 137 -18.06 -5.72 -15.36
C VAL A 137 -18.54 -6.30 -14.02
N LEU A 138 -19.83 -6.15 -13.73
CA LEU A 138 -20.46 -6.70 -12.53
C LEU A 138 -21.37 -7.87 -12.90
N LEU A 139 -21.32 -8.95 -12.12
CA LEU A 139 -22.18 -10.12 -12.35
C LEU A 139 -23.68 -9.79 -12.20
N ASP A 140 -24.01 -8.77 -11.43
CA ASP A 140 -25.36 -8.20 -11.31
C ASP A 140 -25.93 -7.77 -12.66
N ASN A 141 -25.12 -7.23 -13.57
CA ASN A 141 -25.54 -6.89 -14.95
C ASN A 141 -25.97 -8.14 -15.72
N VAL A 142 -25.18 -9.21 -15.61
CA VAL A 142 -25.44 -10.50 -16.27
C VAL A 142 -26.72 -11.13 -15.72
N ALA A 143 -26.85 -11.18 -14.40
CA ALA A 143 -28.04 -11.72 -13.74
C ALA A 143 -29.30 -10.92 -14.12
N THR A 144 -29.21 -9.59 -14.15
CA THR A 144 -30.33 -8.71 -14.52
C THR A 144 -30.82 -8.96 -15.92
N PHE A 145 -29.91 -9.13 -16.89
CA PHE A 145 -30.26 -9.51 -18.26
C PHE A 145 -31.03 -10.84 -18.28
N TRP A 146 -30.55 -11.86 -17.57
CA TRP A 146 -31.20 -13.17 -17.52
C TRP A 146 -32.58 -13.11 -16.87
N VAL A 147 -32.76 -12.37 -15.77
CA VAL A 147 -34.09 -12.16 -15.17
C VAL A 147 -35.02 -11.48 -16.17
N MET A 148 -34.56 -10.43 -16.85
CA MET A 148 -35.39 -9.71 -17.83
C MET A 148 -35.77 -10.60 -19.03
N LEU A 149 -34.85 -11.46 -19.48
CA LEU A 149 -35.13 -12.44 -20.53
C LEU A 149 -36.18 -13.46 -20.07
N ALA A 150 -36.09 -13.95 -18.85
CA ALA A 150 -37.07 -14.88 -18.28
C ALA A 150 -38.47 -14.23 -18.19
N VAL A 151 -38.55 -12.97 -17.77
CA VAL A 151 -39.79 -12.18 -17.77
C VAL A 151 -40.35 -12.00 -19.18
N TRP A 152 -39.50 -11.68 -20.15
CA TRP A 152 -39.92 -11.55 -21.55
C TRP A 152 -40.48 -12.85 -22.11
N ILE A 153 -39.85 -14.00 -21.85
CA ILE A 153 -40.34 -15.32 -22.28
C ILE A 153 -41.74 -15.59 -21.71
N LEU A 154 -41.97 -15.35 -20.41
CA LEU A 154 -43.26 -15.57 -19.75
C LEU A 154 -44.36 -14.61 -20.20
N THR A 155 -43.98 -13.42 -20.63
CA THR A 155 -44.91 -12.39 -21.10
C THR A 155 -45.27 -12.53 -22.58
N ARG A 156 -44.76 -13.54 -23.33
CA ARG A 156 -45.22 -13.84 -24.70
C ARG A 156 -46.70 -14.27 -24.73
N GLU A 157 -47.37 -14.13 -25.88
CA GLU A 157 -48.84 -14.23 -25.97
C GLU A 157 -49.44 -15.54 -25.47
N LYS A 158 -48.83 -16.68 -25.81
CA LYS A 158 -49.27 -18.02 -25.37
C LYS A 158 -48.20 -18.67 -24.51
N LEU A 159 -48.51 -18.94 -23.24
CA LEU A 159 -47.64 -19.72 -22.37
C LEU A 159 -47.78 -21.20 -22.71
N LYS A 160 -46.71 -21.80 -23.23
CA LYS A 160 -46.56 -23.24 -23.45
C LYS A 160 -45.72 -23.84 -22.33
N LEU A 161 -45.81 -25.16 -22.12
CA LEU A 161 -45.01 -25.85 -21.11
C LEU A 161 -43.50 -25.61 -21.30
N TRP A 162 -43.01 -25.81 -22.52
CA TRP A 162 -41.59 -25.60 -22.83
C TRP A 162 -41.15 -24.14 -22.64
N THR A 163 -42.03 -23.15 -22.88
CA THR A 163 -41.69 -21.74 -22.63
C THR A 163 -41.60 -21.43 -21.13
N ALA A 164 -42.41 -22.09 -20.30
CA ALA A 164 -42.30 -21.96 -18.85
C ALA A 164 -41.01 -22.62 -18.34
N ALA A 165 -40.69 -23.82 -18.84
CA ALA A 165 -39.43 -24.51 -18.55
C ALA A 165 -38.21 -23.67 -19.01
N ALA A 166 -38.24 -23.10 -20.21
CA ALA A 166 -37.18 -22.23 -20.72
C ALA A 166 -37.00 -20.98 -19.84
N ALA A 167 -38.10 -20.29 -19.48
CA ALA A 167 -38.02 -19.14 -18.58
C ALA A 167 -37.46 -19.52 -17.19
N ALA A 168 -37.84 -20.68 -16.66
CA ALA A 168 -37.32 -21.19 -15.40
C ALA A 168 -35.83 -21.53 -15.47
N ALA A 169 -35.36 -22.16 -16.56
CA ALA A 169 -33.94 -22.41 -16.78
C ALA A 169 -33.16 -21.09 -16.89
N THR A 170 -33.68 -20.12 -17.64
CA THR A 170 -33.11 -18.77 -17.75
C THR A 170 -33.03 -18.08 -16.39
N PHE A 171 -34.08 -18.17 -15.57
CA PHE A 171 -34.06 -17.62 -14.22
C PHE A 171 -33.05 -18.33 -13.31
N GLY A 172 -32.91 -19.66 -13.43
CA GLY A 172 -31.87 -20.42 -12.73
C GLY A 172 -30.46 -19.96 -13.11
N ILE A 173 -30.21 -19.68 -14.40
CA ILE A 173 -28.93 -19.11 -14.86
C ILE A 173 -28.71 -17.71 -14.26
N ALA A 174 -29.76 -16.90 -14.08
CA ALA A 174 -29.64 -15.61 -13.40
C ALA A 174 -29.12 -15.77 -11.95
N VAL A 175 -29.70 -16.71 -11.20
CA VAL A 175 -29.27 -17.04 -9.82
C VAL A 175 -27.84 -17.58 -9.79
N LEU A 176 -27.45 -18.41 -10.76
CA LEU A 176 -26.07 -18.89 -10.89
C LEU A 176 -25.09 -17.84 -11.42
N SER A 177 -25.58 -16.73 -11.98
CA SER A 177 -24.75 -15.59 -12.38
C SER A 177 -24.50 -14.69 -11.19
N LYS A 178 -25.54 -14.42 -10.39
CA LYS A 178 -25.43 -13.68 -9.13
C LYS A 178 -26.53 -14.10 -8.16
N GLU A 179 -26.14 -14.43 -6.94
CA GLU A 179 -27.00 -14.93 -5.88
C GLU A 179 -28.20 -14.00 -5.56
N VAL A 180 -28.04 -12.69 -5.67
CA VAL A 180 -29.10 -11.71 -5.37
C VAL A 180 -30.31 -11.82 -6.31
N ALA A 181 -30.18 -12.48 -7.47
CA ALA A 181 -31.32 -12.72 -8.36
C ALA A 181 -32.41 -13.60 -7.70
N ILE A 182 -32.06 -14.38 -6.65
CA ILE A 182 -33.03 -15.20 -5.91
C ILE A 182 -34.14 -14.34 -5.27
N PHE A 183 -33.88 -13.07 -4.96
CA PHE A 183 -34.88 -12.17 -4.39
C PHE A 183 -36.00 -11.80 -5.37
N PHE A 184 -35.87 -12.15 -6.66
CA PHE A 184 -36.96 -12.06 -7.64
C PHE A 184 -37.87 -13.29 -7.65
N VAL A 185 -37.58 -14.36 -6.90
CA VAL A 185 -38.40 -15.58 -6.85
C VAL A 185 -39.87 -15.30 -6.54
N PRO A 186 -40.24 -14.44 -5.56
CA PRO A 186 -41.65 -14.12 -5.31
C PRO A 186 -42.35 -13.52 -6.54
N ALA A 187 -41.69 -12.58 -7.22
CA ALA A 187 -42.21 -11.91 -8.41
C ALA A 187 -42.30 -12.86 -9.62
N PHE A 188 -41.28 -13.68 -9.82
CA PHE A 188 -41.24 -14.70 -10.86
C PHE A 188 -42.36 -15.73 -10.67
N SER A 189 -42.52 -16.23 -9.44
CA SER A 189 -43.56 -17.18 -9.05
C SER A 189 -44.96 -16.61 -9.29
N TYR A 190 -45.18 -15.35 -8.90
CA TYR A 190 -46.43 -14.65 -9.18
C TYR A 190 -46.70 -14.54 -10.68
N LEU A 191 -45.68 -14.21 -11.49
CA LEU A 191 -45.83 -14.10 -12.94
C LEU A 191 -46.20 -15.44 -13.58
N VAL A 192 -45.52 -16.53 -13.21
CA VAL A 192 -45.86 -17.88 -13.70
C VAL A 192 -47.27 -18.25 -13.28
N TRP A 193 -47.61 -18.09 -12.01
CA TRP A 193 -48.95 -18.36 -11.48
C TRP A 193 -50.04 -17.60 -12.24
N ASN A 194 -49.84 -16.30 -12.44
CA ASN A 194 -50.78 -15.43 -13.13
C ASN A 194 -50.95 -15.78 -14.62
N ARG A 195 -49.91 -16.34 -15.27
CA ARG A 195 -49.94 -16.74 -16.68
C ARG A 195 -50.44 -18.17 -16.92
N ALA A 196 -50.31 -19.06 -15.94
CA ALA A 196 -50.57 -20.49 -16.09
C ALA A 196 -52.06 -20.91 -16.08
N GLY A 197 -52.98 -20.02 -15.65
CA GLY A 197 -54.42 -20.24 -15.74
C GLY A 197 -54.90 -21.52 -15.02
N LYS A 198 -55.60 -22.42 -15.73
CA LYS A 198 -56.13 -23.67 -15.16
C LYS A 198 -55.05 -24.69 -14.78
N ASN A 199 -53.91 -24.70 -15.49
CA ASN A 199 -52.82 -25.66 -15.29
C ASN A 199 -51.74 -25.14 -14.31
N ARG A 200 -52.12 -24.23 -13.41
CA ARG A 200 -51.18 -23.50 -12.54
C ARG A 200 -50.28 -24.41 -11.71
N SER A 201 -50.82 -25.46 -11.11
CA SER A 201 -50.04 -26.38 -10.26
C SER A 201 -48.93 -27.05 -11.07
N PHE A 202 -49.30 -27.68 -12.19
CA PHE A 202 -48.35 -28.38 -13.05
C PHE A 202 -47.26 -27.47 -13.63
N ILE A 203 -47.64 -26.29 -14.15
CA ILE A 203 -46.67 -25.34 -14.72
C ILE A 203 -45.73 -24.77 -13.64
N MET A 204 -46.25 -24.52 -12.44
CA MET A 204 -45.43 -24.08 -11.30
C MET A 204 -44.43 -25.18 -10.90
N THR A 205 -44.88 -26.42 -10.75
CA THR A 205 -43.99 -27.56 -10.45
C THR A 205 -42.88 -27.68 -11.48
N VAL A 206 -43.21 -27.69 -12.78
CA VAL A 206 -42.19 -27.76 -13.83
C VAL A 206 -41.23 -26.58 -13.77
N SER A 207 -41.72 -25.36 -13.52
CA SER A 207 -40.86 -24.19 -13.41
C SER A 207 -39.91 -24.29 -12.22
N PHE A 208 -40.38 -24.69 -11.03
CA PHE A 208 -39.54 -24.86 -9.86
C PHE A 208 -38.56 -26.03 -10.01
N SER A 209 -38.98 -27.16 -10.57
CA SER A 209 -38.09 -28.30 -10.82
C SER A 209 -36.97 -27.94 -11.79
N VAL A 210 -37.28 -27.28 -12.91
CA VAL A 210 -36.26 -26.88 -13.88
C VAL A 210 -35.31 -25.82 -13.30
N CYS A 211 -35.84 -24.81 -12.62
CA CYS A 211 -35.02 -23.79 -11.95
C CYS A 211 -34.10 -24.43 -10.89
N GLY A 212 -34.67 -25.30 -10.04
CA GLY A 212 -33.93 -26.02 -9.00
C GLY A 212 -32.87 -26.97 -9.55
N LEU A 213 -33.14 -27.64 -10.68
CA LEU A 213 -32.14 -28.48 -11.36
C LEU A 213 -30.96 -27.65 -11.88
N VAL A 214 -31.23 -26.49 -12.49
CA VAL A 214 -30.17 -25.60 -12.97
C VAL A 214 -29.33 -25.10 -11.79
N ILE A 215 -29.96 -24.54 -10.74
CA ILE A 215 -29.27 -24.07 -9.54
C ILE A 215 -28.51 -25.23 -8.86
N GLY A 216 -29.11 -26.43 -8.86
CA GLY A 216 -28.53 -27.67 -8.33
C GLY A 216 -27.19 -28.05 -8.94
N LEU A 217 -26.87 -27.60 -10.16
CA LEU A 217 -25.57 -27.84 -10.80
C LEU A 217 -24.41 -27.27 -9.99
N TYR A 218 -24.62 -26.14 -9.29
CA TYR A 218 -23.58 -25.53 -8.46
C TYR A 218 -23.27 -26.37 -7.21
N PHE A 219 -24.31 -26.90 -6.57
CA PHE A 219 -24.17 -27.81 -5.44
C PHE A 219 -23.62 -29.17 -5.86
N LEU A 220 -24.04 -29.66 -7.03
CA LEU A 220 -23.52 -30.89 -7.62
C LEU A 220 -22.01 -30.75 -7.91
N LEU A 221 -21.56 -29.61 -8.43
CA LEU A 221 -20.14 -29.33 -8.62
C LEU A 221 -19.35 -29.47 -7.31
N ALA A 222 -19.83 -28.86 -6.22
CA ALA A 222 -19.19 -28.96 -4.91
C ALA A 222 -19.19 -30.39 -4.36
N LEU A 223 -20.29 -31.12 -4.55
CA LEU A 223 -20.40 -32.54 -4.16
C LEU A 223 -19.42 -33.42 -4.93
N LEU A 224 -19.32 -33.25 -6.26
CA LEU A 224 -18.42 -34.02 -7.12
C LEU A 224 -16.95 -33.77 -6.81
N LYS A 225 -16.61 -32.57 -6.30
CA LYS A 225 -15.26 -32.26 -5.83
C LYS A 225 -14.98 -32.69 -4.39
N GLY A 226 -15.98 -33.18 -3.65
CA GLY A 226 -15.84 -33.43 -2.21
C GLY A 226 -15.71 -32.16 -1.36
N GLU A 227 -16.07 -31.00 -1.91
CA GLU A 227 -15.92 -29.67 -1.29
C GLU A 227 -17.25 -29.13 -0.72
N PHE A 228 -18.32 -29.93 -0.72
CA PHE A 228 -19.63 -29.51 -0.22
C PHE A 228 -19.67 -29.41 1.31
N TRP A 229 -19.19 -30.44 2.01
CA TRP A 229 -19.31 -30.56 3.47
C TRP A 229 -18.34 -29.66 4.24
N PRO A 230 -18.63 -29.32 5.51
CA PRO A 230 -17.70 -28.59 6.38
C PRO A 230 -16.33 -29.26 6.48
N ARG A 231 -15.29 -28.45 6.73
CA ARG A 231 -13.95 -28.97 7.05
C ARG A 231 -14.01 -29.91 8.26
N GLY A 232 -13.30 -31.04 8.21
CA GLY A 232 -13.28 -32.05 9.27
C GLY A 232 -14.49 -33.01 9.29
N PHE A 233 -15.50 -32.80 8.44
CA PHE A 233 -16.61 -33.74 8.31
C PHE A 233 -16.11 -35.10 7.80
N GLY A 234 -16.35 -36.17 8.56
CA GLY A 234 -15.90 -37.53 8.23
C GLY A 234 -14.49 -37.91 8.71
N GLY A 235 -13.84 -37.08 9.55
CA GLY A 235 -12.54 -37.40 10.16
C GLY A 235 -11.31 -37.05 9.32
N GLU A 236 -11.48 -36.44 8.15
CA GLU A 236 -10.37 -35.96 7.33
C GLU A 236 -9.87 -34.59 7.79
N VAL A 237 -8.60 -34.53 8.22
CA VAL A 237 -7.84 -33.29 8.44
C VAL A 237 -7.21 -32.89 7.12
N MET A 238 -7.96 -32.20 6.26
CA MET A 238 -7.40 -31.61 5.05
C MET A 238 -7.72 -30.11 5.01
N GLU A 239 -6.69 -29.30 4.77
CA GLU A 239 -6.82 -27.90 4.35
C GLU A 239 -7.51 -27.84 2.97
N ARG A 240 -8.84 -27.98 2.96
CA ARG A 240 -9.67 -27.88 1.75
C ARG A 240 -10.70 -26.76 1.86
N VAL A 241 -11.11 -26.24 0.71
CA VAL A 241 -12.25 -25.32 0.62
C VAL A 241 -13.56 -26.07 0.92
N SER A 242 -14.53 -25.36 1.50
CA SER A 242 -15.85 -25.89 1.81
C SER A 242 -16.94 -24.90 1.45
N MET A 243 -17.93 -25.35 0.67
CA MET A 243 -19.09 -24.53 0.30
C MET A 243 -19.93 -24.18 1.53
N VAL A 244 -20.23 -25.13 2.42
CA VAL A 244 -21.05 -24.88 3.61
C VAL A 244 -20.38 -23.89 4.56
N ASP A 245 -19.07 -24.02 4.78
CA ASP A 245 -18.33 -23.07 5.63
C ASP A 245 -18.30 -21.68 5.00
N THR A 246 -18.08 -21.59 3.68
CA THR A 246 -18.13 -20.31 2.95
C THR A 246 -19.50 -19.66 3.07
N PHE A 247 -20.59 -20.42 2.92
CA PHE A 247 -21.95 -19.88 3.08
C PHE A 247 -22.20 -19.40 4.51
N ARG A 248 -21.72 -20.14 5.52
CA ARG A 248 -21.80 -19.70 6.92
C ARG A 248 -21.06 -18.39 7.13
N GLU A 249 -19.86 -18.24 6.57
CA GLU A 249 -19.08 -17.00 6.62
C GLU A 249 -19.77 -15.85 5.88
N GLN A 250 -20.33 -16.08 4.69
CA GLN A 250 -21.06 -15.06 3.95
C GLN A 250 -22.31 -14.58 4.70
N MET A 251 -23.03 -15.49 5.37
CA MET A 251 -24.22 -15.16 6.17
C MET A 251 -23.90 -14.40 7.47
N SER A 252 -22.68 -14.49 8.00
CA SER A 252 -22.29 -13.75 9.20
C SER A 252 -21.86 -12.30 8.91
N ARG A 253 -21.69 -11.92 7.64
CA ARG A 253 -21.31 -10.56 7.22
C ARG A 253 -22.45 -9.56 7.39
N GLY A 254 -22.08 -8.31 7.64
CA GLY A 254 -23.00 -7.17 7.66
C GLY A 254 -23.11 -6.50 9.02
N VAL A 255 -24.13 -5.67 9.19
CA VAL A 255 -24.41 -4.94 10.44
C VAL A 255 -25.87 -5.11 10.85
N ASP A 256 -26.12 -5.17 12.15
CA ASP A 256 -27.45 -5.40 12.73
C ASP A 256 -28.16 -4.09 13.05
N PHE A 257 -28.33 -3.24 12.03
CA PHE A 257 -29.05 -1.98 12.13
C PHE A 257 -30.25 -1.94 11.17
N PRO A 258 -31.40 -1.39 11.57
CA PRO A 258 -32.53 -1.21 10.67
C PRO A 258 -32.18 -0.20 9.55
N PHE A 259 -32.82 -0.32 8.38
CA PHE A 259 -32.42 0.43 7.18
C PHE A 259 -32.45 1.96 7.32
N TRP A 260 -33.25 2.50 8.24
CA TRP A 260 -33.33 3.95 8.49
C TRP A 260 -32.26 4.46 9.47
N ASP A 261 -31.51 3.58 10.14
CA ASP A 261 -30.41 3.97 11.01
C ASP A 261 -29.22 4.44 10.16
N ARG A 262 -28.59 5.55 10.56
CA ARG A 262 -27.44 6.13 9.86
C ARG A 262 -26.22 5.21 9.82
N ARG A 263 -26.15 4.23 10.71
CA ARG A 263 -25.10 3.21 10.77
C ARG A 263 -25.39 1.99 9.90
N SER A 264 -26.60 1.89 9.33
CA SER A 264 -26.93 0.79 8.43
C SER A 264 -26.20 0.94 7.09
N LEU A 265 -25.84 -0.19 6.49
CA LEU A 265 -25.23 -0.20 5.16
C LEU A 265 -26.21 0.26 4.08
N PHE A 266 -27.53 0.04 4.26
CA PHE A 266 -28.54 0.61 3.37
C PHE A 266 -28.52 2.14 3.38
N TYR A 267 -28.46 2.77 4.56
CA TYR A 267 -28.42 4.23 4.64
C TYR A 267 -27.18 4.80 3.94
N SER A 268 -26.02 4.17 4.15
CA SER A 268 -24.78 4.55 3.45
C SER A 268 -24.93 4.45 1.94
N ALA A 269 -25.41 3.30 1.44
CA ALA A 269 -25.61 3.08 0.01
C ALA A 269 -26.65 4.04 -0.58
N TRP A 270 -27.75 4.31 0.13
CA TRP A 270 -28.77 5.28 -0.25
C TRP A 270 -28.19 6.68 -0.43
N LYS A 271 -27.33 7.15 0.48
CA LYS A 271 -26.65 8.44 0.34
C LYS A 271 -25.71 8.45 -0.86
N THR A 272 -25.01 7.36 -1.16
CA THR A 272 -24.21 7.23 -2.37
C THR A 272 -25.09 7.33 -3.63
N TRP A 273 -26.24 6.64 -3.66
CA TRP A 273 -27.17 6.68 -4.79
C TRP A 273 -27.77 8.07 -4.99
N GLU A 274 -28.24 8.70 -3.91
CA GLU A 274 -28.79 10.05 -3.92
C GLU A 274 -27.77 11.08 -4.42
N THR A 275 -26.50 10.94 -4.04
CA THR A 275 -25.43 11.84 -4.49
C THR A 275 -25.13 11.68 -5.98
N LYS A 276 -25.17 10.44 -6.50
CA LYS A 276 -24.90 10.16 -7.92
C LYS A 276 -26.09 10.44 -8.82
N ASP A 277 -27.31 10.22 -8.35
CA ASP A 277 -28.54 10.27 -9.14
C ASP A 277 -29.78 10.55 -8.25
N PRO A 278 -29.95 11.80 -7.78
CA PRO A 278 -31.04 12.15 -6.88
C PRO A 278 -32.40 12.00 -7.57
N ILE A 279 -32.47 12.27 -8.88
CA ILE A 279 -33.70 12.21 -9.67
C ILE A 279 -34.17 10.76 -9.77
N TRP A 280 -33.30 9.83 -10.13
CA TRP A 280 -33.70 8.43 -10.21
C TRP A 280 -33.94 7.81 -8.84
N THR A 281 -33.14 8.15 -7.82
CA THR A 281 -33.29 7.60 -6.47
C THR A 281 -34.66 7.96 -5.89
N TRP A 282 -34.99 9.26 -5.83
CA TRP A 282 -36.29 9.69 -5.30
C TRP A 282 -37.44 9.41 -6.27
N GLY A 283 -37.27 9.70 -7.56
CA GLY A 283 -38.29 9.48 -8.58
C GLY A 283 -38.63 8.00 -8.77
N GLY A 284 -37.63 7.13 -8.69
CA GLY A 284 -37.79 5.67 -8.73
C GLY A 284 -38.56 5.14 -7.52
N THR A 285 -38.23 5.61 -6.31
CA THR A 285 -38.97 5.27 -5.09
C THR A 285 -40.42 5.73 -5.14
N ILE A 286 -40.68 6.97 -5.54
CA ILE A 286 -42.03 7.49 -5.71
C ILE A 286 -42.80 6.66 -6.75
N SER A 287 -42.16 6.32 -7.86
CA SER A 287 -42.75 5.50 -8.93
C SER A 287 -43.10 4.10 -8.45
N LEU A 288 -42.25 3.49 -7.61
CA LEU A 288 -42.49 2.17 -7.04
C LEU A 288 -43.65 2.18 -6.04
N ILE A 289 -43.75 3.21 -5.19
CA ILE A 289 -44.87 3.42 -4.27
C ILE A 289 -46.18 3.63 -5.04
N ALA A 290 -46.18 4.58 -5.98
CA ALA A 290 -47.36 4.89 -6.81
C ALA A 290 -47.80 3.66 -7.61
N GLY A 291 -46.86 2.95 -8.23
CA GLY A 291 -47.12 1.71 -8.96
C GLY A 291 -47.70 0.60 -8.06
N GLY A 292 -47.20 0.46 -6.84
CA GLY A 292 -47.71 -0.48 -5.84
C GLY A 292 -49.16 -0.16 -5.42
N VAL A 293 -49.45 1.10 -5.10
CA VAL A 293 -50.81 1.55 -4.76
C VAL A 293 -51.77 1.34 -5.94
N LEU A 294 -51.36 1.74 -7.15
CA LEU A 294 -52.18 1.57 -8.34
C LEU A 294 -52.37 0.10 -8.70
N ALA A 295 -51.39 -0.78 -8.45
CA ALA A 295 -51.47 -2.21 -8.74
C ALA A 295 -52.60 -2.94 -7.98
N ILE A 296 -53.06 -2.39 -6.85
CA ILE A 296 -54.24 -2.89 -6.13
C ILE A 296 -55.45 -2.92 -7.07
N ARG A 297 -55.70 -1.79 -7.76
CA ARG A 297 -56.86 -1.60 -8.66
C ARG A 297 -56.55 -1.94 -10.12
N VAL A 298 -55.33 -1.73 -10.57
CA VAL A 298 -54.90 -1.86 -11.97
C VAL A 298 -54.06 -3.13 -12.12
N LYS A 299 -54.71 -4.23 -12.52
CA LYS A 299 -54.07 -5.55 -12.67
C LYS A 299 -52.82 -5.54 -13.57
N LYS A 300 -52.79 -4.68 -14.60
CA LYS A 300 -51.66 -4.51 -15.53
C LYS A 300 -50.37 -4.05 -14.83
N LEU A 301 -50.47 -3.36 -13.70
CA LEU A 301 -49.32 -2.82 -12.94
C LEU A 301 -48.78 -3.77 -11.87
N ARG A 302 -49.48 -4.89 -11.60
CA ARG A 302 -49.09 -5.82 -10.52
C ARG A 302 -47.72 -6.45 -10.75
N VAL A 303 -47.47 -6.94 -11.95
CA VAL A 303 -46.20 -7.61 -12.26
C VAL A 303 -45.01 -6.64 -12.09
N PRO A 304 -44.94 -5.47 -12.77
CA PRO A 304 -43.83 -4.56 -12.58
C PRO A 304 -43.66 -4.10 -11.12
N ALA A 305 -44.77 -3.82 -10.41
CA ALA A 305 -44.72 -3.42 -9.01
C ALA A 305 -44.16 -4.53 -8.11
N ILE A 306 -44.59 -5.78 -8.27
CA ILE A 306 -44.11 -6.91 -7.45
C ILE A 306 -42.63 -7.18 -7.70
N PHE A 307 -42.14 -7.06 -8.95
CA PHE A 307 -40.70 -7.18 -9.23
C PHE A 307 -39.88 -6.11 -8.49
N GLY A 308 -40.28 -4.84 -8.59
CA GLY A 308 -39.59 -3.75 -7.87
C GLY A 308 -39.66 -3.93 -6.35
N TRP A 309 -40.83 -4.26 -5.79
CA TRP A 309 -41.00 -4.43 -4.35
C TRP A 309 -40.31 -5.68 -3.79
N SER A 310 -40.21 -6.77 -4.55
CA SER A 310 -39.51 -7.98 -4.09
C SER A 310 -38.03 -7.71 -3.88
N PHE A 311 -37.41 -6.93 -4.78
CA PHE A 311 -36.01 -6.56 -4.65
C PHE A 311 -35.80 -5.41 -3.65
N ALA A 312 -36.72 -4.44 -3.57
CA ALA A 312 -36.69 -3.42 -2.53
C ALA A 312 -36.78 -4.02 -1.12
N ALA A 313 -37.59 -5.08 -0.94
CA ALA A 313 -37.66 -5.80 0.32
C ALA A 313 -36.29 -6.38 0.72
N PHE A 314 -35.53 -6.92 -0.24
CA PHE A 314 -34.15 -7.36 0.00
C PHE A 314 -33.26 -6.19 0.45
N LEU A 315 -33.27 -5.08 -0.28
CA LEU A 315 -32.45 -3.91 0.06
C LEU A 315 -32.75 -3.36 1.47
N LEU A 316 -34.02 -3.36 1.87
CA LEU A 316 -34.47 -2.82 3.16
C LEU A 316 -34.29 -3.78 4.34
N THR A 317 -34.07 -5.07 4.10
CA THR A 317 -34.00 -6.11 5.15
C THR A 317 -32.64 -6.79 5.25
N SER A 318 -31.78 -6.65 4.25
CA SER A 318 -30.44 -7.26 4.26
C SER A 318 -29.51 -6.56 5.25
N ARG A 319 -28.70 -7.35 5.95
CA ARG A 319 -27.62 -6.89 6.84
C ARG A 319 -26.38 -6.42 6.07
N LEU A 320 -26.23 -6.88 4.82
CA LEU A 320 -25.13 -6.54 3.93
C LEU A 320 -25.70 -5.86 2.68
N ILE A 321 -25.39 -4.57 2.52
CA ILE A 321 -25.69 -3.79 1.32
C ILE A 321 -24.41 -3.12 0.88
N ILE A 322 -24.08 -3.25 -0.41
CA ILE A 322 -22.98 -2.54 -1.07
C ILE A 322 -23.55 -1.74 -2.23
N ASP A 323 -22.82 -0.71 -2.66
CA ASP A 323 -23.40 0.35 -3.48
C ASP A 323 -23.98 -0.12 -4.83
N PHE A 324 -23.44 -1.17 -5.46
CA PHE A 324 -23.95 -1.66 -6.73
C PHE A 324 -25.14 -2.64 -6.60
N TYR A 325 -25.57 -3.03 -5.39
CA TYR A 325 -26.74 -3.91 -5.20
C TYR A 325 -28.05 -3.29 -5.71
N ILE A 326 -28.11 -1.97 -5.94
CA ILE A 326 -29.26 -1.32 -6.57
C ILE A 326 -29.49 -1.75 -8.02
N LEU A 327 -28.44 -2.24 -8.70
CA LEU A 327 -28.40 -2.44 -10.14
C LEU A 327 -29.54 -3.33 -10.65
N PRO A 328 -29.80 -4.53 -10.07
CA PRO A 328 -30.87 -5.37 -10.57
C PRO A 328 -32.26 -4.75 -10.44
N MET A 329 -32.44 -3.80 -9.53
CA MET A 329 -33.72 -3.10 -9.33
C MET A 329 -34.01 -2.09 -10.44
N ILE A 330 -32.97 -1.52 -11.06
CA ILE A 330 -33.08 -0.37 -11.97
C ILE A 330 -34.09 -0.60 -13.11
N PRO A 331 -33.97 -1.67 -13.93
CA PRO A 331 -34.89 -1.88 -15.05
C PRO A 331 -36.33 -2.21 -14.61
N PHE A 332 -36.55 -2.76 -13.41
CA PHE A 332 -37.91 -3.05 -12.92
C PHE A 332 -38.61 -1.80 -12.39
N VAL A 333 -37.87 -0.88 -11.76
CA VAL A 333 -38.41 0.45 -11.42
C VAL A 333 -38.73 1.24 -12.69
N ALA A 334 -37.84 1.21 -13.69
CA ALA A 334 -38.10 1.81 -14.99
C ALA A 334 -39.31 1.18 -15.72
N TRP A 335 -39.46 -0.14 -15.64
CA TRP A 335 -40.66 -0.84 -16.12
C TRP A 335 -41.92 -0.36 -15.40
N CYS A 336 -41.89 -0.25 -14.07
CA CYS A 336 -43.00 0.25 -13.28
C CYS A 336 -43.38 1.68 -13.68
N PHE A 337 -42.39 2.57 -13.78
CA PHE A 337 -42.58 3.96 -14.22
C PHE A 337 -43.21 4.04 -15.61
N GLY A 338 -42.63 3.35 -16.60
CA GLY A 338 -43.18 3.31 -17.96
C GLY A 338 -44.57 2.71 -18.03
N ALA A 339 -44.88 1.71 -17.20
CA ALA A 339 -46.21 1.10 -17.13
C ALA A 339 -47.26 2.05 -16.53
N VAL A 340 -46.93 2.75 -15.43
CA VAL A 340 -47.78 3.79 -14.83
C VAL A 340 -48.01 4.92 -15.81
N ALA A 341 -46.93 5.41 -16.44
CA ALA A 341 -47.02 6.48 -17.42
C ALA A 341 -47.91 6.07 -18.60
N GLY A 342 -47.63 4.94 -19.24
CA GLY A 342 -48.43 4.48 -20.38
C GLY A 342 -49.91 4.27 -20.05
N TRP A 343 -50.23 3.79 -18.83
CA TRP A 343 -51.61 3.67 -18.35
C TRP A 343 -52.30 5.02 -18.18
N ALA A 344 -51.62 6.01 -17.57
CA ALA A 344 -52.15 7.36 -17.41
C ALA A 344 -52.41 8.02 -18.77
N GLY A 345 -51.47 7.90 -19.71
CA GLY A 345 -51.63 8.40 -21.08
C GLY A 345 -52.79 7.75 -21.85
N GLU A 346 -53.09 6.47 -21.59
CA GLU A 346 -54.25 5.76 -22.16
C GLU A 346 -55.57 6.32 -21.58
N LYS A 347 -55.62 6.61 -20.28
CA LYS A 347 -56.80 7.23 -19.64
C LYS A 347 -57.10 8.62 -20.15
N LEU A 348 -56.07 9.38 -20.51
CA LEU A 348 -56.20 10.73 -21.06
C LEU A 348 -56.41 10.74 -22.58
N LYS A 349 -56.49 9.59 -23.26
CA LYS A 349 -56.48 9.48 -24.74
C LYS A 349 -57.54 10.36 -25.44
N ASN A 350 -58.72 10.52 -24.82
CA ASN A 350 -59.85 11.29 -25.35
C ASN A 350 -59.89 12.75 -24.85
N MET A 351 -58.98 13.15 -23.97
CA MET A 351 -58.90 14.49 -23.38
C MET A 351 -57.69 15.23 -23.96
N THR A 352 -57.79 15.71 -25.20
CA THR A 352 -56.66 16.22 -25.99
C THR A 352 -55.79 17.25 -25.27
N ARG A 353 -56.37 18.21 -24.55
CA ARG A 353 -55.61 19.20 -23.74
C ARG A 353 -54.83 18.54 -22.60
N LEU A 354 -55.48 17.74 -21.76
CA LEU A 354 -54.84 17.07 -20.63
C LEU A 354 -53.81 16.03 -21.09
N ARG A 355 -54.06 15.37 -22.21
CA ARG A 355 -53.10 14.46 -22.83
C ARG A 355 -51.86 15.18 -23.33
N ALA A 356 -52.02 16.37 -23.92
CA ALA A 356 -50.89 17.19 -24.35
C ALA A 356 -50.05 17.66 -23.16
N ILE A 357 -50.70 18.14 -22.09
CA ILE A 357 -50.04 18.50 -20.83
C ILE A 357 -49.27 17.31 -20.26
N TRP A 358 -49.92 16.15 -20.17
CA TRP A 358 -49.31 14.94 -19.62
C TRP A 358 -48.10 14.45 -20.44
N VAL A 359 -48.19 14.49 -21.78
CA VAL A 359 -47.03 14.18 -22.64
C VAL A 359 -45.91 15.21 -22.44
N ALA A 360 -46.24 16.49 -22.29
CA ALA A 360 -45.27 17.54 -22.02
C ALA A 360 -44.59 17.37 -20.64
N GLU A 361 -45.32 16.94 -19.61
CA GLU A 361 -44.77 16.63 -18.28
C GLU A 361 -43.82 15.43 -18.33
N VAL A 362 -44.20 14.34 -19.00
CA VAL A 362 -43.34 13.17 -19.18
C VAL A 362 -42.08 13.51 -19.99
N ALA A 363 -42.23 14.32 -21.04
CA ALA A 363 -41.10 14.83 -21.80
C ALA A 363 -40.22 15.76 -20.96
N GLY A 364 -40.81 16.65 -20.17
CA GLY A 364 -40.12 17.55 -19.25
C GLY A 364 -39.34 16.81 -18.17
N LEU A 365 -39.92 15.77 -17.57
CA LEU A 365 -39.22 14.89 -16.63
C LEU A 365 -38.06 14.14 -17.29
N SER A 366 -38.27 13.64 -18.52
CA SER A 366 -37.20 12.98 -19.28
C SER A 366 -36.08 13.97 -19.65
N LEU A 367 -36.42 15.22 -19.96
CA LEU A 367 -35.47 16.31 -20.20
C LEU A 367 -34.77 16.78 -18.92
N LEU A 368 -35.44 16.75 -17.77
CA LEU A 368 -34.83 17.02 -16.47
C LEU A 368 -33.83 15.94 -16.09
N VAL A 369 -34.16 14.66 -16.35
CA VAL A 369 -33.19 13.56 -16.24
C VAL A 369 -31.99 13.81 -17.16
N LEU A 370 -32.22 14.23 -18.41
CA LEU A 370 -31.16 14.58 -19.35
C LEU A 370 -30.33 15.81 -18.92
N GLY A 371 -30.96 16.83 -18.34
CA GLY A 371 -30.32 18.07 -17.90
C GLY A 371 -29.62 17.95 -16.54
N GLY A 372 -30.02 16.98 -15.72
CA GLY A 372 -29.42 16.63 -14.43
C GLY A 372 -28.29 15.60 -14.51
N GLN A 373 -27.88 15.19 -15.72
CA GLN A 373 -26.73 14.30 -15.91
C GLN A 373 -25.44 14.98 -15.44
N ASP A 374 -24.60 14.27 -14.70
CA ASP A 374 -23.21 14.67 -14.57
C ASP A 374 -22.53 14.51 -15.94
N ILE A 375 -22.34 15.63 -16.65
CA ILE A 375 -21.67 15.65 -17.96
C ILE A 375 -20.26 15.04 -17.87
N GLY A 376 -19.67 15.02 -16.66
CA GLY A 376 -18.41 14.35 -16.36
C GLY A 376 -18.40 12.88 -16.79
N GLN A 377 -19.51 12.14 -16.74
CA GLN A 377 -19.58 10.72 -17.13
C GLN A 377 -19.25 10.48 -18.61
N PHE A 378 -19.34 11.51 -19.44
CA PHE A 378 -19.06 11.48 -20.88
C PHE A 378 -17.74 12.13 -21.26
N ARG A 379 -17.03 12.79 -20.34
CA ARG A 379 -15.81 13.56 -20.63
C ARG A 379 -14.62 13.23 -19.75
N ARG A 380 -14.85 12.81 -18.50
CA ARG A 380 -13.79 12.47 -17.55
C ARG A 380 -13.10 11.18 -17.98
N ASP A 381 -11.83 11.12 -17.63
CA ASP A 381 -11.01 9.92 -17.77
C ASP A 381 -10.48 9.49 -16.42
N GLU A 382 -11.26 8.66 -15.74
CA GLU A 382 -10.93 8.12 -14.42
C GLU A 382 -10.01 6.88 -14.51
N ASN A 383 -9.71 6.43 -15.73
CA ASN A 383 -8.84 5.27 -15.99
C ASN A 383 -7.45 5.65 -16.47
N PHE A 384 -7.17 6.94 -16.63
CA PHE A 384 -5.85 7.43 -17.01
C PHE A 384 -4.76 6.92 -16.06
N ALA A 385 -4.95 7.09 -14.74
CA ALA A 385 -3.98 6.68 -13.73
C ALA A 385 -3.71 5.16 -13.76
N HIS A 386 -4.74 4.34 -14.00
CA HIS A 386 -4.60 2.89 -14.11
C HIS A 386 -3.72 2.49 -15.29
N ARG A 387 -3.93 3.10 -16.46
CA ARG A 387 -3.12 2.84 -17.65
C ARG A 387 -1.67 3.28 -17.44
N GLN A 388 -1.46 4.48 -16.92
CA GLN A 388 -0.10 5.00 -16.68
C GLN A 388 0.70 4.13 -15.70
N ALA A 389 0.06 3.62 -14.65
CA ALA A 389 0.74 2.75 -13.70
C ALA A 389 1.11 1.39 -14.30
N VAL A 390 0.28 0.82 -15.18
CA VAL A 390 0.64 -0.39 -15.93
C VAL A 390 1.81 -0.13 -16.86
N GLU A 391 1.77 0.95 -17.65
CA GLU A 391 2.89 1.29 -18.55
C GLU A 391 4.20 1.54 -17.77
N TYR A 392 4.12 2.25 -16.64
CA TYR A 392 5.29 2.49 -15.79
C TYR A 392 5.86 1.18 -15.26
N ALA A 393 5.03 0.30 -14.70
CA ALA A 393 5.49 -1.00 -14.18
C ALA A 393 6.14 -1.85 -15.27
N LYS A 394 5.49 -1.96 -16.44
CA LYS A 394 6.00 -2.71 -17.60
C LYS A 394 7.34 -2.19 -18.13
N ALA A 395 7.56 -0.88 -18.04
CA ALA A 395 8.77 -0.24 -18.54
C ALA A 395 9.93 -0.25 -17.54
N ASN A 396 9.66 -0.26 -16.22
CA ASN A 396 10.68 -0.02 -15.20
C ASN A 396 10.94 -1.20 -14.27
N PHE A 397 10.02 -2.15 -14.15
CA PHE A 397 10.20 -3.26 -13.20
C PHE A 397 10.98 -4.41 -13.82
N PRO A 398 11.93 -5.02 -13.08
CA PRO A 398 12.50 -6.30 -13.46
C PRO A 398 11.42 -7.39 -13.65
N ILE A 399 11.63 -8.32 -14.58
CA ILE A 399 10.63 -9.33 -14.98
C ILE A 399 10.34 -10.32 -13.85
N GLU A 400 11.35 -10.59 -13.03
CA GLU A 400 11.32 -11.48 -11.88
C GLU A 400 10.61 -10.89 -10.66
N SER A 401 10.36 -9.57 -10.65
CA SER A 401 9.83 -8.87 -9.48
C SER A 401 8.48 -9.41 -9.02
N VAL A 402 8.35 -9.63 -7.72
CA VAL A 402 7.11 -9.98 -7.03
C VAL A 402 6.31 -8.72 -6.80
N ILE A 403 5.14 -8.65 -7.45
CA ILE A 403 4.33 -7.42 -7.49
C ILE A 403 2.98 -7.70 -6.85
N VAL A 404 2.56 -6.82 -5.96
CA VAL A 404 1.20 -6.80 -5.42
C VAL A 404 0.43 -5.65 -6.05
N ALA A 405 -0.74 -5.93 -6.63
CA ALA A 405 -1.53 -4.92 -7.32
C ALA A 405 -3.03 -5.10 -7.07
N ASP A 406 -3.80 -4.05 -7.36
CA ASP A 406 -5.25 -4.15 -7.48
C ASP A 406 -5.62 -5.19 -8.57
N SER A 407 -6.71 -5.94 -8.38
CA SER A 407 -7.07 -6.96 -9.36
C SER A 407 -7.56 -6.37 -10.69
N SER A 408 -8.01 -5.11 -10.69
CA SER A 408 -8.43 -4.37 -11.89
C SER A 408 -7.36 -4.25 -12.98
N ILE A 409 -6.08 -4.30 -12.60
CA ILE A 409 -4.93 -4.23 -13.53
C ILE A 409 -4.06 -5.48 -13.50
N TYR A 410 -4.46 -6.52 -12.77
CA TYR A 410 -3.65 -7.72 -12.60
C TYR A 410 -3.30 -8.40 -13.91
N LEU A 411 -4.28 -8.63 -14.78
CA LEU A 411 -4.01 -9.32 -16.05
C LEU A 411 -3.13 -8.46 -16.95
N ASP A 412 -3.35 -7.15 -16.92
CA ASP A 412 -2.58 -6.18 -17.70
C ASP A 412 -1.10 -6.17 -17.31
N LEU A 413 -0.77 -6.33 -16.02
CA LEU A 413 0.60 -6.53 -15.56
C LEU A 413 1.11 -7.94 -15.87
N LYS A 414 0.32 -8.97 -15.57
CA LYS A 414 0.78 -10.37 -15.58
C LYS A 414 1.06 -10.89 -16.99
N LEU A 415 0.24 -10.53 -17.97
CA LEU A 415 0.30 -11.06 -19.32
C LEU A 415 0.89 -10.04 -20.29
N ALA A 416 1.39 -10.50 -21.43
CA ALA A 416 1.72 -9.64 -22.55
C ALA A 416 0.43 -9.22 -23.28
N ARG A 417 0.23 -7.91 -23.45
CA ARG A 417 -0.92 -7.35 -24.19
C ARG A 417 -0.70 -7.32 -25.70
N PHE A 418 0.56 -7.22 -26.11
CA PHE A 418 1.07 -7.27 -27.48
C PHE A 418 2.49 -7.83 -27.47
N GLU A 419 3.08 -8.13 -28.64
CA GLU A 419 4.33 -8.89 -28.76
C GLU A 419 5.53 -8.27 -28.02
N SER A 420 5.64 -6.95 -27.99
CA SER A 420 6.70 -6.22 -27.30
C SER A 420 6.35 -5.79 -25.86
N ASP A 421 5.25 -6.28 -25.28
CA ASP A 421 4.81 -5.96 -23.91
C ASP A 421 5.35 -7.01 -22.91
N PRO A 422 6.31 -6.67 -22.03
CA PRO A 422 6.95 -7.65 -21.16
C PRO A 422 5.96 -8.17 -20.09
N PRO A 423 5.75 -9.48 -19.93
CA PRO A 423 4.86 -10.01 -18.88
C PRO A 423 5.52 -9.98 -17.49
N LEU A 424 4.80 -9.48 -16.48
CA LEU A 424 5.26 -9.48 -15.09
C LEU A 424 4.59 -10.65 -14.35
N LEU A 425 5.07 -11.86 -14.63
CA LEU A 425 4.40 -13.12 -14.25
C LEU A 425 4.18 -13.29 -12.74
N ASN A 426 5.03 -12.67 -11.93
CA ASN A 426 4.98 -12.67 -10.47
C ASN A 426 4.08 -11.57 -9.87
N THR A 427 3.10 -11.08 -10.66
CA THR A 427 2.04 -10.21 -10.15
C THR A 427 0.97 -11.01 -9.39
N HIS A 428 0.50 -10.47 -8.26
CA HIS A 428 -0.51 -11.02 -7.36
C HIS A 428 -1.54 -9.97 -6.90
N TRP A 429 -2.79 -10.37 -6.59
CA TRP A 429 -3.86 -9.44 -6.18
C TRP A 429 -3.74 -9.11 -4.71
N SER A 430 -3.85 -7.83 -4.34
CA SER A 430 -3.80 -7.35 -2.96
C SER A 430 -4.76 -8.08 -2.01
N TRP A 431 -5.98 -8.43 -2.47
CA TRP A 431 -6.94 -9.18 -1.65
C TRP A 431 -6.57 -10.67 -1.43
N LYS A 432 -5.77 -11.26 -2.33
CA LYS A 432 -5.49 -12.71 -2.33
C LYS A 432 -4.13 -13.08 -1.74
N VAL A 433 -3.17 -12.15 -1.68
CA VAL A 433 -1.80 -12.44 -1.22
C VAL A 433 -1.72 -13.02 0.19
N GLU A 434 -2.60 -12.59 1.10
CA GLU A 434 -2.66 -13.11 2.49
C GLU A 434 -3.67 -14.27 2.66
N LYS A 435 -4.60 -14.44 1.71
CA LYS A 435 -5.75 -15.37 1.85
C LYS A 435 -5.58 -16.67 1.09
N ASP A 436 -4.73 -16.71 0.08
CA ASP A 436 -4.44 -17.92 -0.68
C ASP A 436 -3.15 -18.58 -0.14
N PRO A 437 -3.21 -19.78 0.47
CA PRO A 437 -2.04 -20.46 1.03
C PRO A 437 -0.95 -20.75 -0.01
N GLY A 438 -1.33 -20.88 -1.29
CA GLY A 438 -0.40 -21.10 -2.39
C GLY A 438 0.41 -19.86 -2.76
N ILE A 439 -0.01 -18.67 -2.32
CA ILE A 439 0.78 -17.44 -2.42
C ILE A 439 1.47 -17.18 -1.08
N TYR A 440 0.67 -17.01 -0.03
CA TYR A 440 1.13 -16.56 1.27
C TYR A 440 2.23 -17.46 1.83
N GLY A 441 1.95 -18.76 1.98
CA GLY A 441 2.90 -19.70 2.54
C GLY A 441 3.96 -20.20 1.57
N LYS A 442 3.61 -20.40 0.29
CA LYS A 442 4.53 -21.06 -0.67
C LYS A 442 5.38 -20.13 -1.52
N ARG A 443 4.90 -18.93 -1.84
CA ARG A 443 5.62 -17.97 -2.69
C ARG A 443 6.24 -16.86 -1.88
N LEU A 444 5.50 -16.35 -0.89
CA LEU A 444 5.95 -15.25 -0.04
C LEU A 444 6.55 -15.75 1.28
N ASN A 445 6.55 -17.05 1.56
CA ASN A 445 7.07 -17.64 2.80
C ASN A 445 6.50 -16.99 4.09
N ASN A 446 5.25 -16.52 4.03
CA ASN A 446 4.57 -15.74 5.08
C ASN A 446 5.27 -14.42 5.44
N ASP A 447 6.09 -13.88 4.54
CA ASP A 447 6.91 -12.70 4.76
C ASP A 447 6.62 -11.64 3.68
N TRP A 448 6.22 -10.46 4.14
CA TRP A 448 5.87 -9.34 3.27
C TRP A 448 7.09 -8.73 2.58
N ARG A 449 8.30 -8.95 3.12
CA ARG A 449 9.57 -8.49 2.54
C ARG A 449 9.89 -9.17 1.21
N ASN A 450 9.28 -10.32 0.94
CA ASN A 450 9.38 -11.01 -0.36
C ASN A 450 8.55 -10.36 -1.48
N VAL A 451 8.00 -9.16 -1.25
CA VAL A 451 7.33 -8.34 -2.26
C VAL A 451 8.27 -7.20 -2.67
N ASP A 452 8.49 -7.00 -3.96
CA ASP A 452 9.36 -5.94 -4.47
C ASP A 452 8.59 -4.63 -4.69
N TYR A 453 7.37 -4.72 -5.22
CA TYR A 453 6.56 -3.55 -5.57
C TYR A 453 5.10 -3.73 -5.18
N ILE A 454 4.46 -2.62 -4.79
CA ILE A 454 3.02 -2.53 -4.62
C ILE A 454 2.42 -1.39 -5.45
N LEU A 455 1.44 -1.73 -6.29
CA LEU A 455 0.60 -0.75 -6.97
C LEU A 455 -0.63 -0.47 -6.11
N VAL A 456 -0.76 0.79 -5.70
CA VAL A 456 -1.71 1.25 -4.70
C VAL A 456 -2.86 2.00 -5.34
N SER A 457 -4.08 1.56 -5.07
CA SER A 457 -5.33 2.20 -5.47
C SER A 457 -6.17 2.55 -4.25
N HIS A 458 -7.34 3.15 -4.48
CA HIS A 458 -8.38 3.30 -3.47
C HIS A 458 -8.76 1.98 -2.78
N GLU A 459 -8.88 0.89 -3.54
CA GLU A 459 -9.29 -0.41 -2.99
C GLU A 459 -8.18 -1.04 -2.16
N THR A 460 -6.90 -0.82 -2.52
CA THR A 460 -5.75 -1.22 -1.68
C THR A 460 -5.76 -0.48 -0.34
N LEU A 461 -6.04 0.82 -0.31
CA LEU A 461 -6.12 1.57 0.96
C LEU A 461 -7.34 1.18 1.79
N LYS A 462 -8.48 0.95 1.13
CA LYS A 462 -9.70 0.46 1.78
C LYS A 462 -9.52 -0.92 2.39
N LEU A 463 -8.72 -1.79 1.76
CA LEU A 463 -8.34 -3.11 2.28
C LEU A 463 -7.71 -2.99 3.67
N VAL A 464 -6.70 -2.12 3.82
CA VAL A 464 -6.05 -1.85 5.11
C VAL A 464 -7.04 -1.26 6.11
N ARG A 465 -7.75 -0.19 5.72
CA ARG A 465 -8.60 0.59 6.63
C ARG A 465 -9.84 -0.17 7.14
N GLN A 466 -10.50 -0.95 6.28
CA GLN A 466 -11.79 -1.57 6.59
C GLN A 466 -11.67 -3.05 6.99
N PHE A 467 -10.68 -3.76 6.47
CA PHE A 467 -10.56 -5.21 6.64
C PHE A 467 -9.36 -5.64 7.47
N GLY A 468 -8.52 -4.70 7.93
CA GLY A 468 -7.38 -5.02 8.81
C GLY A 468 -6.31 -5.88 8.14
N ALA A 469 -6.01 -5.61 6.87
CA ALA A 469 -4.99 -6.37 6.11
C ALA A 469 -3.58 -5.97 6.55
N GLU A 470 -3.12 -6.52 7.67
CA GLU A 470 -1.81 -6.23 8.27
C GLU A 470 -0.64 -6.54 7.32
N PHE A 471 -0.75 -7.58 6.49
CA PHE A 471 0.28 -7.90 5.50
C PHE A 471 0.46 -6.77 4.48
N ILE A 472 -0.64 -6.28 3.91
CA ILE A 472 -0.62 -5.15 2.97
C ILE A 472 -0.17 -3.86 3.67
N LYS A 473 -0.59 -3.66 4.92
CA LYS A 473 -0.17 -2.51 5.73
C LYS A 473 1.35 -2.51 5.93
N ALA A 474 1.94 -3.65 6.27
CA ALA A 474 3.38 -3.79 6.46
C ALA A 474 4.17 -3.44 5.19
N ILE A 475 3.71 -3.91 4.02
CA ILE A 475 4.29 -3.54 2.71
C ILE A 475 4.23 -2.02 2.51
N LEU A 476 3.07 -1.40 2.75
CA LEU A 476 2.89 0.04 2.53
C LEU A 476 3.77 0.88 3.47
N ASP A 477 3.84 0.52 4.74
CA ASP A 477 4.59 1.24 5.78
C ASP A 477 6.10 1.16 5.55
N ASN A 478 6.56 0.07 4.93
CA ASN A 478 7.96 -0.20 4.62
C ASN A 478 8.29 -0.04 3.13
N SER A 479 7.60 0.88 2.45
CA SER A 479 7.83 1.16 1.03
C SER A 479 8.24 2.61 0.77
N VAL A 480 9.05 2.81 -0.26
CA VAL A 480 9.38 4.13 -0.80
C VAL A 480 8.47 4.41 -1.98
N HIS A 481 7.97 5.64 -2.04
CA HIS A 481 7.14 6.08 -3.15
C HIS A 481 7.98 6.32 -4.41
N GLU A 482 7.58 5.74 -5.53
CA GLU A 482 8.25 5.97 -6.83
C GLU A 482 7.45 6.87 -7.76
N ALA A 483 6.14 6.65 -7.89
CA ALA A 483 5.30 7.41 -8.81
C ALA A 483 3.83 7.45 -8.38
N ILE A 484 3.14 8.56 -8.61
CA ILE A 484 1.68 8.70 -8.42
C ILE A 484 1.04 9.46 -9.56
N TRP A 485 -0.09 8.96 -10.05
CA TRP A 485 -0.95 9.65 -11.02
C TRP A 485 -2.23 10.06 -10.34
N ILE A 486 -2.26 11.31 -9.88
CA ILE A 486 -3.42 11.96 -9.24
C ILE A 486 -3.86 13.23 -9.97
N ASN A 487 -3.15 13.64 -11.04
CA ASN A 487 -3.52 14.84 -11.77
C ASN A 487 -4.89 14.65 -12.47
N GLY A 488 -5.85 15.53 -12.18
CA GLY A 488 -7.23 15.42 -12.64
C GLY A 488 -8.12 14.47 -11.83
N SER A 489 -7.58 13.84 -10.77
CA SER A 489 -8.34 13.04 -9.81
C SER A 489 -9.31 13.90 -9.00
N THR A 490 -10.46 13.34 -8.71
CA THR A 490 -11.48 13.89 -7.81
C THR A 490 -11.40 13.30 -6.41
N ALA A 491 -10.43 12.42 -6.15
CA ALA A 491 -10.26 11.75 -4.88
C ALA A 491 -9.64 12.69 -3.82
N TYR A 492 -10.20 12.66 -2.62
CA TYR A 492 -9.45 13.05 -1.42
C TYR A 492 -8.54 11.89 -1.03
N LEU A 493 -7.25 12.16 -0.83
CA LEU A 493 -6.24 11.15 -0.51
C LEU A 493 -5.43 11.56 0.74
N ASP A 494 -5.46 10.69 1.76
CA ASP A 494 -4.57 10.75 2.92
C ASP A 494 -3.92 9.37 3.09
N ARG A 495 -2.70 9.23 2.58
CA ARG A 495 -1.95 7.97 2.57
C ARG A 495 -1.51 7.55 3.97
N THR A 496 -1.26 8.49 4.88
CA THR A 496 -0.82 8.20 6.25
C THR A 496 -1.92 7.53 7.08
N LYS A 497 -3.17 7.76 6.71
CA LYS A 497 -4.35 7.14 7.33
C LYS A 497 -5.02 6.09 6.45
N TYR A 498 -4.43 5.77 5.30
CA TYR A 498 -5.00 4.87 4.28
C TYR A 498 -6.43 5.28 3.88
N ILE A 499 -6.67 6.57 3.66
CA ILE A 499 -7.97 7.13 3.27
C ILE A 499 -7.92 7.56 1.81
N SER A 500 -8.87 7.06 1.02
CA SER A 500 -9.21 7.59 -0.31
C SER A 500 -10.74 7.63 -0.47
N THR A 501 -11.29 8.55 -1.27
CA THR A 501 -12.75 8.63 -1.53
C THR A 501 -13.19 7.89 -2.80
N ASN A 502 -12.33 7.70 -3.79
CA ASN A 502 -12.61 6.94 -5.02
C ASN A 502 -11.30 6.49 -5.68
N GLY A 503 -11.39 5.66 -6.73
CA GLY A 503 -10.24 5.03 -7.39
C GLY A 503 -9.76 5.68 -8.68
N ASP A 504 -10.03 6.95 -8.96
CA ASP A 504 -9.56 7.62 -10.20
C ASP A 504 -8.06 8.01 -10.20
N TRP A 505 -7.27 7.41 -9.29
CA TRP A 505 -5.84 7.60 -9.12
C TRP A 505 -5.14 6.26 -8.88
N MET A 506 -3.83 6.22 -9.08
CA MET A 506 -2.99 5.07 -8.76
C MET A 506 -1.57 5.51 -8.39
N GLY A 507 -0.95 4.78 -7.47
CA GLY A 507 0.45 4.97 -7.07
C GLY A 507 1.27 3.69 -7.21
N VAL A 508 2.59 3.86 -7.26
CA VAL A 508 3.59 2.80 -7.24
C VAL A 508 4.51 3.05 -6.06
N ASN A 509 4.69 2.03 -5.23
CA ASN A 509 5.73 2.02 -4.21
C ASN A 509 6.63 0.81 -4.40
N ARG A 510 7.92 1.00 -4.12
CA ARG A 510 8.92 -0.06 -4.03
C ARG A 510 9.13 -0.41 -2.55
N VAL A 511 9.09 -1.69 -2.22
CA VAL A 511 9.38 -2.16 -0.87
C VAL A 511 10.86 -1.91 -0.58
N LYS A 512 11.16 -1.42 0.62
CA LYS A 512 12.53 -1.18 1.05
C LYS A 512 13.26 -2.52 1.17
N ASP A 513 14.55 -2.51 0.86
CA ASP A 513 15.40 -3.66 1.18
C ASP A 513 15.51 -3.86 2.70
N ASP A 514 15.82 -5.09 3.11
CA ASP A 514 15.89 -5.50 4.51
C ASP A 514 16.81 -4.60 5.35
N ILE A 515 17.93 -4.18 4.78
CA ILE A 515 18.89 -3.28 5.45
C ILE A 515 18.22 -1.95 5.79
N SER A 516 17.50 -1.37 4.83
CA SER A 516 16.80 -0.10 5.02
C SER A 516 15.65 -0.24 6.02
N ILE A 517 14.96 -1.37 6.04
CA ILE A 517 13.90 -1.67 7.03
C ILE A 517 14.48 -1.70 8.45
N VAL A 518 15.58 -2.42 8.66
CA VAL A 518 16.25 -2.48 9.97
C VAL A 518 16.73 -1.10 10.41
N LEU A 519 17.35 -0.33 9.51
CA LEU A 519 17.80 1.03 9.81
C LEU A 519 16.65 1.98 10.18
N ASP A 520 15.51 1.88 9.49
CA ASP A 520 14.31 2.67 9.80
C ASP A 520 13.73 2.31 11.16
N GLN A 521 13.58 1.02 11.45
CA GLN A 521 13.01 0.54 12.70
C GLN A 521 13.91 0.92 13.90
N THR A 522 15.21 0.68 13.78
CA THR A 522 16.18 1.01 14.84
C THR A 522 16.38 2.52 15.01
N TRP A 523 16.20 3.32 13.95
CA TRP A 523 16.15 4.78 14.07
C TRP A 523 14.89 5.28 14.77
N LYS A 524 13.73 4.68 14.45
CA LYS A 524 12.46 4.99 15.11
C LYS A 524 12.57 4.72 16.61
N ASP A 525 13.00 3.53 16.99
CA ASP A 525 13.18 3.12 18.38
C ASP A 525 14.22 3.97 19.11
N TYR A 526 15.33 4.31 18.46
CA TYR A 526 16.32 5.21 19.04
C TYR A 526 15.72 6.58 19.38
N LYS A 527 14.93 7.17 18.47
CA LYS A 527 14.27 8.45 18.75
C LYS A 527 13.27 8.34 19.89
N GLU A 528 12.46 7.29 19.93
CA GLU A 528 11.46 7.09 20.98
C GLU A 528 12.09 6.94 22.37
N ARG A 529 13.30 6.36 22.45
CA ARG A 529 13.97 6.05 23.72
C ARG A 529 14.93 7.12 24.20
N PHE A 530 15.72 7.68 23.29
CA PHE A 530 16.86 8.52 23.64
C PHE A 530 16.66 9.99 23.27
N VAL A 531 15.75 10.32 22.34
CA VAL A 531 15.50 11.71 21.95
C VAL A 531 14.27 12.24 22.67
N HIS A 532 14.50 13.20 23.56
CA HIS A 532 13.48 13.86 24.36
C HIS A 532 13.28 15.32 23.94
N ASP A 533 12.17 15.90 24.40
CA ASP A 533 11.75 17.26 24.07
C ASP A 533 11.76 17.49 22.53
N TYR A 534 12.38 18.55 22.05
CA TYR A 534 12.50 18.82 20.62
C TYR A 534 13.81 18.30 19.99
N GLY A 535 14.72 17.71 20.77
CA GLY A 535 16.03 17.26 20.27
C GLY A 535 17.09 16.89 21.32
N MET A 536 16.73 16.73 22.59
CA MET A 536 17.69 16.38 23.65
C MET A 536 18.01 14.88 23.62
N VAL A 537 19.26 14.50 23.37
CA VAL A 537 19.68 13.09 23.45
C VAL A 537 20.10 12.76 24.88
N VAL A 538 19.43 11.80 25.53
CA VAL A 538 19.71 11.40 26.91
C VAL A 538 20.15 9.95 26.97
N ASP A 539 21.24 9.68 27.68
CA ASP A 539 21.59 8.33 28.12
C ASP A 539 20.75 7.96 29.36
N PRO A 540 19.85 6.97 29.29
CA PRO A 540 18.98 6.59 30.40
C PRO A 540 19.75 6.06 31.61
N ALA A 541 20.95 5.49 31.40
CA ALA A 541 21.75 4.92 32.48
C ALA A 541 22.34 6.01 33.39
N THR A 542 22.72 7.16 32.82
CA THR A 542 23.41 8.24 33.53
C THR A 542 22.55 9.49 33.73
N GLY A 543 21.47 9.62 32.96
CA GLY A 543 20.64 10.83 32.84
C GLY A 543 21.40 12.01 32.23
N GLN A 544 22.49 11.75 31.50
CA GLN A 544 23.35 12.77 30.90
C GLN A 544 23.00 12.98 29.43
N THR A 545 23.16 14.22 28.99
CA THR A 545 23.23 14.61 27.58
C THR A 545 24.64 15.10 27.32
N THR A 546 25.34 14.48 26.37
CA THR A 546 26.68 14.89 25.98
C THR A 546 26.68 15.50 24.58
N SER A 547 27.65 16.37 24.31
CA SER A 547 27.87 16.88 22.94
C SER A 547 28.13 15.73 21.97
N GLU A 548 28.86 14.69 22.40
CA GLU A 548 29.09 13.46 21.63
C GLU A 548 27.76 12.82 21.23
N GLY A 549 26.86 12.63 22.20
CA GLY A 549 25.59 11.97 21.92
C GLY A 549 24.69 12.78 21.00
N GLN A 550 24.74 14.10 21.12
CA GLN A 550 24.05 14.98 20.18
C GLN A 550 24.62 14.88 18.76
N ALA A 551 25.95 14.89 18.63
CA ALA A 551 26.61 14.79 17.33
C ALA A 551 26.33 13.44 16.65
N TYR A 552 26.30 12.32 17.40
CA TYR A 552 25.89 11.02 16.88
C TYR A 552 24.45 11.03 16.35
N ALA A 553 23.51 11.62 17.09
CA ALA A 553 22.12 11.73 16.64
C ALA A 553 22.00 12.60 15.38
N MET A 554 22.77 13.69 15.27
CA MET A 554 22.84 14.52 14.06
C MET A 554 23.34 13.71 12.85
N LEU A 555 24.45 12.98 13.01
CA LEU A 555 25.01 12.13 11.95
C LEU A 555 24.01 11.05 11.50
N ARG A 556 23.37 10.36 12.44
CA ARG A 556 22.34 9.37 12.14
C ARG A 556 21.15 9.99 11.41
N ALA A 557 20.65 11.13 11.89
CA ALA A 557 19.50 11.81 11.28
C ALA A 557 19.78 12.22 9.83
N VAL A 558 20.96 12.76 9.52
CA VAL A 558 21.30 13.14 8.13
C VAL A 558 21.48 11.92 7.22
N TRP A 559 22.10 10.83 7.70
CA TRP A 559 22.20 9.59 6.94
C TRP A 559 20.83 8.96 6.68
N MET A 560 19.95 8.94 7.68
CA MET A 560 18.54 8.51 7.53
C MET A 560 17.70 9.47 6.68
N GLY A 561 18.16 10.70 6.44
CA GLY A 561 17.39 11.72 5.74
C GLY A 561 16.23 12.30 6.56
N ASP A 562 16.25 12.15 7.88
CA ASP A 562 15.25 12.65 8.81
C ASP A 562 15.56 14.10 9.20
N LYS A 563 15.20 15.03 8.32
CA LYS A 563 15.45 16.46 8.50
C LYS A 563 14.82 17.02 9.77
N LYS A 564 13.63 16.54 10.13
CA LYS A 564 12.91 17.04 11.31
C LYS A 564 13.68 16.68 12.59
N ALA A 565 14.14 15.43 12.71
CA ALA A 565 14.96 15.02 13.83
C ALA A 565 16.30 15.77 13.85
N PHE A 566 16.95 15.92 12.69
CA PHE A 566 18.20 16.68 12.57
C PHE A 566 18.07 18.13 13.05
N ASP A 567 17.07 18.86 12.52
CA ASP A 567 16.84 20.27 12.88
C ASP A 567 16.49 20.42 14.36
N GLY A 568 15.74 19.47 14.92
CA GLY A 568 15.41 19.42 16.34
C GLY A 568 16.63 19.22 17.23
N VAL A 569 17.42 18.17 16.94
CA VAL A 569 18.65 17.82 17.66
C VAL A 569 19.68 18.95 17.58
N TRP A 570 19.91 19.51 16.39
CA TRP A 570 20.82 20.64 16.19
C TRP A 570 20.33 21.90 16.90
N GLY A 571 19.02 22.20 16.82
CA GLY A 571 18.41 23.30 17.54
C GLY A 571 18.66 23.19 19.04
N TRP A 572 18.39 22.01 19.62
CA TRP A 572 18.59 21.79 21.06
C TRP A 572 20.06 21.94 21.43
N THR A 573 20.96 21.37 20.63
CA THR A 573 22.41 21.42 20.82
C THR A 573 22.91 22.84 20.84
N ARG A 574 22.49 23.68 19.90
CA ARG A 574 22.85 25.10 19.87
C ARG A 574 22.32 25.83 21.09
N ASP A 575 21.06 25.59 21.43
CA ASP A 575 20.35 26.33 22.46
C ASP A 575 20.80 25.97 23.89
N HIS A 576 21.46 24.82 24.10
CA HIS A 576 21.87 24.32 25.43
C HIS A 576 23.38 23.99 25.58
N LEU A 577 24.08 23.69 24.49
CA LEU A 577 25.51 23.32 24.53
C LEU A 577 26.42 24.34 23.82
N GLN A 578 25.90 25.14 22.88
CA GLN A 578 26.69 26.18 22.19
C GLN A 578 26.60 27.55 22.89
N HIS A 579 26.86 27.59 24.20
CA HIS A 579 26.74 28.82 25.02
C HIS A 579 28.04 29.61 25.20
N ARG A 580 29.15 29.07 24.71
CA ARG A 580 30.47 29.69 24.86
C ARG A 580 30.49 31.03 24.12
N SER A 581 30.92 32.08 24.82
CA SER A 581 30.85 33.46 24.30
C SER A 581 32.04 33.82 23.40
N ASP A 582 33.15 33.11 23.53
CA ASP A 582 34.42 33.33 22.84
C ASP A 582 34.67 32.39 21.66
N ASP A 583 33.81 31.38 21.47
CA ASP A 583 33.87 30.43 20.36
C ASP A 583 32.46 29.91 19.96
N LYS A 584 32.42 28.92 19.05
CA LYS A 584 31.20 28.22 18.63
C LYS A 584 31.27 26.71 18.88
N LEU A 585 32.15 26.29 19.77
CA LEU A 585 32.31 24.89 20.15
C LEU A 585 31.24 24.47 21.17
N LEU A 586 31.07 23.17 21.32
CA LEU A 586 30.02 22.57 22.13
C LEU A 586 30.53 22.25 23.53
N SER A 587 29.85 22.76 24.56
CA SER A 587 30.04 22.29 25.93
C SER A 587 29.62 20.82 26.04
N TRP A 588 30.41 20.02 26.76
CA TRP A 588 30.32 18.56 26.63
C TRP A 588 29.27 17.90 27.51
N LEU A 589 28.84 18.50 28.63
CA LEU A 589 27.98 17.83 29.61
C LEU A 589 26.81 18.67 30.10
N TRP A 590 25.60 18.15 29.85
CA TRP A 590 24.34 18.61 30.39
C TRP A 590 23.68 17.51 31.24
N LYS A 591 23.13 17.88 32.41
CA LYS A 591 22.42 16.94 33.29
C LYS A 591 21.45 17.67 34.21
N GLY A 592 20.23 17.13 34.33
CA GLY A 592 19.24 17.67 35.27
C GLY A 592 18.79 19.09 34.91
N ASP A 593 18.60 19.36 33.62
CA ASP A 593 18.16 20.65 33.07
C ASP A 593 19.12 21.82 33.32
N GLN A 594 20.42 21.51 33.39
CA GLN A 594 21.47 22.51 33.52
C GLN A 594 22.77 22.03 32.86
N LEU A 595 23.58 22.99 32.43
CA LEU A 595 24.92 22.75 31.93
C LEU A 595 25.86 22.48 33.10
N MET A 596 26.47 21.30 33.12
CA MET A 596 27.31 20.84 34.23
C MET A 596 28.79 21.15 34.00
N ASP A 597 29.25 21.06 32.76
CA ASP A 597 30.63 21.36 32.39
C ASP A 597 30.68 22.07 31.03
N PHE A 598 31.39 23.18 31.01
CA PHE A 598 31.54 24.07 29.86
C PHE A 598 32.69 23.64 28.92
N ALA A 599 33.55 22.70 29.36
CA ALA A 599 34.64 22.20 28.54
C ALA A 599 34.12 21.59 27.23
N THR A 600 34.98 21.52 26.23
CA THR A 600 34.67 20.98 24.91
C THR A 600 35.22 19.57 24.79
N ALA A 601 34.61 18.78 23.91
CA ALA A 601 35.07 17.46 23.52
C ALA A 601 35.20 17.45 21.99
N THR A 602 36.44 17.36 21.51
CA THR A 602 36.76 17.64 20.11
C THR A 602 36.14 16.64 19.12
N ASP A 603 35.91 15.40 19.54
CA ASP A 603 35.16 14.43 18.73
C ASP A 603 33.75 14.89 18.42
N ALA A 604 33.04 15.41 19.42
CA ALA A 604 31.69 15.92 19.26
C ALA A 604 31.65 17.14 18.32
N ASP A 605 32.61 18.05 18.44
CA ASP A 605 32.72 19.22 17.57
C ASP A 605 33.01 18.81 16.11
N LEU A 606 33.90 17.83 15.90
CA LEU A 606 34.19 17.25 14.58
C LEU A 606 32.95 16.56 13.98
N ASP A 607 32.25 15.74 14.77
CA ASP A 607 31.09 14.98 14.33
C ASP A 607 29.91 15.92 14.00
N ALA A 608 29.69 16.97 14.81
CA ALA A 608 28.67 17.99 14.55
C ALA A 608 28.98 18.81 13.29
N ALA A 609 30.24 19.22 13.10
CA ALA A 609 30.67 19.90 11.89
C ALA A 609 30.48 19.03 10.64
N LEU A 610 30.83 17.74 10.70
CA LEU A 610 30.58 16.81 9.60
C LEU A 610 29.08 16.68 9.32
N ALA A 611 28.27 16.47 10.36
CA ALA A 611 26.82 16.31 10.21
C ALA A 611 26.17 17.52 9.51
N LEU A 612 26.63 18.73 9.82
CA LEU A 612 26.20 19.98 9.17
C LEU A 612 26.68 20.07 7.71
N VAL A 613 27.91 19.67 7.39
CA VAL A 613 28.38 19.59 5.99
C VAL A 613 27.53 18.59 5.19
N LEU A 614 27.26 17.41 5.75
CA LEU A 614 26.40 16.40 5.13
C LEU A 614 24.96 16.89 4.98
N ALA A 615 24.43 17.65 5.96
CA ALA A 615 23.10 18.23 5.89
C ALA A 615 22.97 19.24 4.76
N ASN A 616 23.99 20.07 4.55
CA ASN A 616 24.07 20.94 3.38
C ASN A 616 24.07 20.13 2.08
N LYS A 617 24.90 19.08 1.97
CA LYS A 617 24.93 18.21 0.78
C LYS A 617 23.58 17.51 0.52
N LYS A 618 22.87 17.09 1.58
CA LYS A 618 21.62 16.33 1.49
C LYS A 618 20.40 17.22 1.19
N TRP A 619 20.30 18.38 1.81
CA TRP A 619 19.10 19.24 1.73
C TRP A 619 19.32 20.56 0.99
N GLY A 620 20.56 20.92 0.65
CA GLY A 620 20.88 22.11 -0.15
C GLY A 620 20.62 23.44 0.57
N GLU A 621 20.60 23.45 1.91
CA GLU A 621 20.40 24.68 2.70
C GLU A 621 21.73 25.21 3.24
N GLU A 622 22.18 26.35 2.69
CA GLU A 622 23.49 26.95 2.98
C GLU A 622 23.74 27.23 4.47
N LYS A 623 22.66 27.49 5.24
CA LYS A 623 22.73 27.72 6.69
C LYS A 623 23.49 26.62 7.45
N TYR A 624 23.42 25.37 6.98
CA TYR A 624 24.14 24.28 7.62
C TYR A 624 25.65 24.39 7.38
N LEU A 625 26.06 24.73 6.15
CA LEU A 625 27.47 24.91 5.81
C LEU A 625 28.08 26.14 6.49
N GLU A 626 27.32 27.22 6.63
CA GLU A 626 27.77 28.41 7.38
C GLU A 626 28.09 28.08 8.84
N GLU A 627 27.21 27.34 9.54
CA GLU A 627 27.47 26.92 10.91
C GLU A 627 28.62 25.89 10.99
N ALA A 628 28.69 24.94 10.04
CA ALA A 628 29.81 23.99 9.97
C ALA A 628 31.15 24.72 9.89
N LYS A 629 31.28 25.70 8.99
CA LYS A 629 32.51 26.48 8.80
C LYS A 629 32.91 27.27 10.05
N ARG A 630 31.94 27.76 10.83
CA ARG A 630 32.24 28.42 12.12
C ARG A 630 32.83 27.44 13.12
N ILE A 631 32.20 26.28 13.31
CA ILE A 631 32.70 25.24 14.22
C ILE A 631 34.10 24.79 13.77
N MET A 632 34.27 24.47 12.49
CA MET A 632 35.54 24.10 11.86
C MET A 632 36.67 25.10 12.13
N ALA A 633 36.40 26.40 11.98
CA ALA A 633 37.38 27.44 12.25
C ALA A 633 37.81 27.46 13.73
N TYR A 634 36.89 27.24 14.66
CA TYR A 634 37.21 27.18 16.09
C TYR A 634 37.90 25.89 16.51
N ILE A 635 37.61 24.74 15.88
CA ILE A 635 38.37 23.50 16.08
C ILE A 635 39.85 23.76 15.76
N LEU A 636 40.16 24.34 14.60
CA LEU A 636 41.54 24.65 14.22
C LEU A 636 42.20 25.66 15.16
N ALA A 637 41.43 26.65 15.64
CA ALA A 637 41.98 27.72 16.48
C ALA A 637 42.19 27.32 17.94
N LYS A 638 41.41 26.35 18.46
CA LYS A 638 41.32 26.06 19.90
C LYS A 638 41.65 24.63 20.26
N GLU A 639 41.44 23.68 19.35
CA GLU A 639 41.56 22.25 19.62
C GLU A 639 42.68 21.59 18.83
N VAL A 640 43.32 22.33 17.93
CA VAL A 640 44.54 21.92 17.22
C VAL A 640 45.73 22.73 17.72
N VAL A 641 46.81 22.04 18.10
CA VAL A 641 48.06 22.67 18.51
C VAL A 641 49.20 22.30 17.56
N ARG A 642 50.16 23.20 17.38
CA ARG A 642 51.37 22.93 16.60
C ARG A 642 52.55 22.66 17.55
N ILE A 643 53.12 21.46 17.47
CA ILE A 643 54.27 21.04 18.28
C ILE A 643 55.33 20.48 17.31
N ASP A 644 56.55 21.00 17.39
CA ASP A 644 57.68 20.62 16.53
C ASP A 644 57.32 20.52 15.02
N GLY A 645 56.58 21.52 14.53
CA GLY A 645 56.17 21.61 13.12
C GLY A 645 54.94 20.79 12.72
N ARG A 646 54.49 19.84 13.53
CA ARG A 646 53.30 19.00 13.28
C ARG A 646 52.05 19.51 13.98
N LEU A 647 50.89 19.15 13.45
CA LEU A 647 49.57 19.44 14.02
C LEU A 647 49.08 18.26 14.87
N TYR A 648 48.61 18.56 16.08
CA TYR A 648 48.03 17.60 17.00
C TYR A 648 46.60 18.03 17.32
N LEU A 649 45.64 17.11 17.14
CA LEU A 649 44.29 17.28 17.64
C LEU A 649 44.30 16.95 19.15
N THR A 650 43.95 17.93 19.97
CA THR A 650 43.84 17.77 21.42
C THR A 650 42.47 17.20 21.79
N SER A 651 42.27 16.83 23.06
CA SER A 651 40.96 16.32 23.51
C SER A 651 39.89 17.38 23.74
N GLY A 652 40.21 18.65 23.56
CA GLY A 652 39.31 19.78 23.76
C GLY A 652 39.91 20.87 24.66
N SER A 653 39.07 21.82 25.09
CA SER A 653 39.50 22.99 25.87
C SER A 653 40.13 22.65 27.23
N GLY A 654 39.86 21.46 27.77
CA GLY A 654 40.50 20.93 28.99
C GLY A 654 41.76 20.11 28.77
N ALA A 655 42.32 20.05 27.54
CA ALA A 655 43.40 19.13 27.21
C ALA A 655 44.76 19.47 27.87
N LYS A 656 44.98 20.71 28.31
CA LYS A 656 46.28 21.14 28.83
C LYS A 656 46.55 20.54 30.22
N GLU A 657 47.55 19.67 30.32
CA GLU A 657 47.95 19.02 31.58
C GLU A 657 49.46 19.17 31.80
N GLY A 658 49.83 20.04 32.74
CA GLY A 658 51.24 20.40 32.98
C GLY A 658 51.91 20.99 31.73
N ALA A 659 53.07 20.45 31.36
CA ALA A 659 53.86 20.87 30.19
C ALA A 659 53.46 20.12 28.90
N GLY A 660 52.21 19.67 28.79
CA GLY A 660 51.75 18.88 27.64
C GLY A 660 50.25 18.89 27.46
N TYR A 661 49.78 18.05 26.54
CA TYR A 661 48.39 17.97 26.14
C TYR A 661 47.89 16.53 26.19
N LEU A 662 46.69 16.34 26.73
CA LEU A 662 45.93 15.11 26.58
C LEU A 662 45.37 15.02 25.17
N VAL A 663 45.56 13.86 24.56
CA VAL A 663 45.07 13.52 23.23
C VAL A 663 44.36 12.18 23.33
N ASN A 664 43.16 12.09 22.78
CA ASN A 664 42.38 10.85 22.71
C ASN A 664 42.44 10.33 21.27
N PRO A 665 43.14 9.22 20.99
CA PRO A 665 43.24 8.68 19.64
C PRO A 665 41.89 8.38 18.99
N SER A 666 40.85 8.09 19.79
CA SER A 666 39.51 7.83 19.27
C SER A 666 38.82 9.05 18.66
N TYR A 667 39.35 10.26 18.86
CA TYR A 667 38.80 11.50 18.30
C TYR A 667 39.32 11.76 16.89
N PHE A 668 40.33 11.00 16.44
CA PHE A 668 40.91 11.19 15.13
C PHE A 668 39.96 10.73 14.03
N SER A 669 39.52 11.69 13.20
CA SER A 669 38.53 11.50 12.14
C SER A 669 39.09 11.90 10.76
N PRO A 670 40.05 11.16 10.18
CA PRO A 670 40.67 11.51 8.90
C PRO A 670 39.66 11.71 7.76
N ALA A 671 38.59 10.91 7.72
CA ALA A 671 37.49 11.09 6.76
C ALA A 671 36.81 12.46 6.88
N HIS A 672 36.67 12.97 8.11
CA HIS A 672 36.04 14.27 8.36
C HIS A 672 36.98 15.38 7.90
N TYR A 673 38.27 15.29 8.21
CA TYR A 673 39.25 16.29 7.78
C TYR A 673 39.32 16.39 6.25
N ARG A 674 39.31 15.25 5.54
CA ARG A 674 39.26 15.26 4.06
C ARG A 674 37.97 15.89 3.55
N THR A 675 36.84 15.60 4.18
CA THR A 675 35.55 16.21 3.84
C THR A 675 35.54 17.72 4.13
N PHE A 676 36.19 18.16 5.20
CA PHE A 676 36.38 19.58 5.51
C PHE A 676 37.27 20.27 4.49
N ALA A 677 38.34 19.62 4.03
CA ALA A 677 39.18 20.15 2.96
C ALA A 677 38.43 20.35 1.63
N GLU A 678 37.35 19.59 1.37
CA GLU A 678 36.49 19.81 0.19
C GLU A 678 35.72 21.14 0.26
N VAL A 679 35.35 21.62 1.46
CA VAL A 679 34.52 22.82 1.67
C VAL A 679 35.28 24.03 2.26
N ASP A 680 36.50 23.78 2.74
CA ASP A 680 37.41 24.73 3.38
C ASP A 680 38.89 24.41 3.01
N PRO A 681 39.28 24.55 1.73
CA PRO A 681 40.58 24.11 1.22
C PRO A 681 41.77 24.97 1.68
N GLU A 682 41.53 26.18 2.18
CA GLU A 682 42.59 27.13 2.57
C GLU A 682 43.22 26.80 3.93
N HIS A 683 42.58 25.93 4.71
CA HIS A 683 43.05 25.53 6.04
C HIS A 683 43.75 24.17 6.03
N PRO A 684 44.63 23.88 7.01
CA PRO A 684 45.56 22.74 6.96
C PRO A 684 44.92 21.38 7.32
N TRP A 685 43.68 21.13 6.89
CA TRP A 685 42.97 19.87 7.13
C TRP A 685 43.72 18.66 6.59
N MET A 686 44.29 18.77 5.39
CA MET A 686 45.09 17.68 4.80
C MET A 686 46.41 17.44 5.52
N THR A 687 47.02 18.49 6.10
CA THR A 687 48.18 18.33 6.99
C THR A 687 47.77 17.60 8.27
N LEU A 688 46.61 17.92 8.83
CA LEU A 688 46.08 17.23 10.01
C LEU A 688 45.81 15.74 9.74
N VAL A 689 45.36 15.37 8.53
CA VAL A 689 45.26 13.96 8.10
C VAL A 689 46.62 13.26 8.17
N GLN A 690 47.64 13.86 7.57
CA GLN A 690 48.99 13.28 7.51
C GLN A 690 49.61 13.13 8.91
N ASP A 691 49.52 14.18 9.72
CA ASP A 691 50.06 14.19 11.08
C ASP A 691 49.29 13.25 12.01
N THR A 692 47.99 13.09 11.80
CA THR A 692 47.17 12.08 12.52
C THR A 692 47.65 10.66 12.25
N TYR A 693 47.81 10.27 10.98
CA TYR A 693 48.29 8.93 10.65
C TYR A 693 49.72 8.69 11.15
N TRP A 694 50.60 9.70 11.04
CA TRP A 694 51.94 9.63 11.61
C TRP A 694 51.90 9.41 13.13
N LEU A 695 51.07 10.15 13.86
CA LEU A 695 50.96 10.04 15.30
C LEU A 695 50.42 8.66 15.72
N VAL A 696 49.39 8.15 15.04
CA VAL A 696 48.88 6.80 15.32
C VAL A 696 49.97 5.75 15.09
N GLU A 697 50.76 5.86 14.02
CA GLU A 697 51.90 4.96 13.79
C GLU A 697 52.94 5.06 14.92
N GLN A 698 53.23 6.26 15.45
CA GLN A 698 54.12 6.39 16.61
C GLN A 698 53.55 5.73 17.88
N ILE A 699 52.23 5.63 18.01
CA ILE A 699 51.56 5.00 19.14
C ILE A 699 51.51 3.47 18.97
N SER A 700 51.16 2.99 17.77
CA SER A 700 50.97 1.56 17.48
C SER A 700 52.29 0.78 17.48
N THR A 701 53.41 1.44 17.19
CA THR A 701 54.75 0.82 17.07
C THR A 701 55.64 0.93 18.31
N ARG A 702 55.11 1.45 19.43
CA ARG A 702 55.85 1.52 20.70
C ARG A 702 56.23 0.13 21.19
N THR A 703 57.40 -0.01 21.82
CA THR A 703 57.98 -1.30 22.22
C THR A 703 57.07 -2.10 23.17
N GLU A 704 56.34 -1.39 24.02
CA GLU A 704 55.36 -1.95 24.97
C GLU A 704 54.05 -2.40 24.32
N ASN A 705 53.78 -1.98 23.07
CA ASN A 705 52.56 -2.30 22.35
C ASN A 705 52.76 -3.57 21.51
N LYS A 706 52.10 -4.66 21.92
CA LYS A 706 52.17 -5.97 21.25
C LYS A 706 50.96 -6.26 20.37
N THR A 707 49.91 -5.44 20.47
CA THR A 707 48.63 -5.67 19.79
C THR A 707 48.51 -4.85 18.50
N GLY A 708 49.28 -3.76 18.39
CA GLY A 708 49.07 -2.75 17.35
C GLY A 708 47.83 -1.89 17.59
N LEU A 709 47.20 -2.00 18.77
CA LEU A 709 46.04 -1.20 19.13
C LEU A 709 46.45 0.15 19.73
N VAL A 710 45.57 1.15 19.69
CA VAL A 710 45.79 2.43 20.39
C VAL A 710 45.21 2.42 21.81
N PRO A 711 45.80 3.17 22.76
CA PRO A 711 45.21 3.39 24.08
C PRO A 711 44.06 4.39 24.03
N ASN A 712 43.24 4.45 25.08
CA ASN A 712 42.16 5.43 25.23
C ASN A 712 42.69 6.87 25.25
N TRP A 713 43.83 7.09 25.91
CA TRP A 713 44.43 8.42 26.08
C TRP A 713 45.94 8.37 26.01
N ILE A 714 46.54 9.41 25.42
CA ILE A 714 47.98 9.67 25.47
C ILE A 714 48.24 11.08 25.97
N TRP A 715 49.44 11.30 26.48
CA TRP A 715 49.94 12.63 26.81
C TRP A 715 51.07 13.00 25.85
N VAL A 716 51.03 14.21 25.30
CA VAL A 716 52.03 14.72 24.35
C VAL A 716 52.74 15.92 24.96
N ASP A 717 54.06 15.83 25.05
CA ASP A 717 54.90 16.93 25.55
C ASP A 717 54.83 18.16 24.63
N GLU A 718 54.59 19.34 25.20
CA GLU A 718 54.35 20.58 24.44
C GLU A 718 55.55 21.07 23.65
N LYS A 719 56.77 20.67 24.02
CA LYS A 719 58.02 21.18 23.43
C LYS A 719 58.61 20.20 22.44
N THR A 720 58.56 18.92 22.76
CA THR A 720 59.25 17.85 22.03
C THR A 720 58.29 17.01 21.18
N GLY A 721 56.98 17.07 21.43
CA GLY A 721 56.01 16.18 20.79
C GLY A 721 56.13 14.72 21.24
N GLN A 722 56.93 14.44 22.27
CA GLN A 722 57.11 13.09 22.78
C GLN A 722 55.80 12.55 23.36
N VAL A 723 55.38 11.39 22.88
CA VAL A 723 54.21 10.68 23.39
C VAL A 723 54.57 9.93 24.66
N ALA A 724 53.74 10.05 25.70
CA ALA A 724 53.86 9.30 26.96
C ALA A 724 52.50 8.77 27.42
N SER A 725 52.52 7.90 28.43
CA SER A 725 51.31 7.42 29.12
C SER A 725 50.54 8.59 29.73
N ALA A 726 49.21 8.57 29.55
CA ALA A 726 48.30 9.49 30.23
C ALA A 726 47.76 8.92 31.55
N GLY A 727 48.22 7.75 31.99
CA GLY A 727 47.76 7.06 33.20
C GLY A 727 47.92 7.87 34.50
N LYS A 728 48.83 8.86 34.50
CA LYS A 728 48.96 9.81 35.61
C LYS A 728 47.77 10.78 35.73
N PHE A 729 47.10 11.06 34.62
CA PHE A 729 46.03 12.07 34.53
C PHE A 729 44.65 11.43 34.41
N ARG A 730 44.55 10.24 33.81
CA ARG A 730 43.29 9.51 33.63
C ARG A 730 43.46 8.03 33.95
N GLU A 731 42.54 7.50 34.75
CA GLU A 731 42.45 6.06 35.01
C GLU A 731 42.06 5.32 33.72
N GLY A 732 42.67 4.15 33.47
CA GLY A 732 42.44 3.36 32.26
C GLY A 732 42.93 4.02 30.96
N ALA A 733 43.72 5.10 31.05
CA ALA A 733 44.25 5.82 29.89
C ALA A 733 45.02 4.91 28.92
N ASP A 734 45.86 4.03 29.46
CA ASP A 734 46.79 3.20 28.69
C ASP A 734 46.15 1.89 28.18
N ASP A 735 44.88 1.63 28.47
CA ASP A 735 44.17 0.46 27.96
C ASP A 735 43.47 0.78 26.63
N TYR A 736 43.21 -0.25 25.84
CA TYR A 736 42.27 -0.23 24.71
C TYR A 736 40.87 -0.58 25.21
N GLY A 737 39.90 0.34 25.09
CA GLY A 737 38.54 0.11 25.58
C GLY A 737 37.50 1.04 24.96
N PHE A 738 36.57 1.54 25.78
CA PHE A 738 35.37 2.28 25.36
C PHE A 738 35.64 3.61 24.65
N ASP A 739 36.85 4.17 24.71
CA ASP A 739 37.27 5.24 23.81
C ASP A 739 37.89 4.65 22.54
N ALA A 740 39.00 3.94 22.71
CA ALA A 740 39.95 3.62 21.66
C ALA A 740 39.37 2.90 20.43
N PHE A 741 38.37 2.03 20.59
CA PHE A 741 37.82 1.25 19.47
C PHE A 741 37.26 2.12 18.33
N ARG A 742 36.78 3.33 18.66
CA ARG A 742 36.13 4.23 17.69
C ARG A 742 37.08 4.73 16.62
N LEU A 743 38.38 4.80 16.93
CA LEU A 743 39.41 5.14 15.93
C LEU A 743 39.28 4.24 14.70
N TYR A 744 39.07 2.93 14.89
CA TYR A 744 39.02 2.01 13.77
C TYR A 744 37.79 2.19 12.90
N PHE A 745 36.65 2.52 13.49
CA PHE A 745 35.49 2.92 12.71
C PHE A 745 35.78 4.19 11.90
N ARG A 746 36.35 5.22 12.53
CA ARG A 746 36.67 6.50 11.88
C ARG A 746 37.68 6.34 10.75
N VAL A 747 38.66 5.46 10.91
CA VAL A 747 39.66 5.11 9.88
C VAL A 747 39.05 4.23 8.78
N ALA A 748 38.18 3.27 9.12
CA ALA A 748 37.46 2.46 8.14
C ALA A 748 36.52 3.32 7.29
N LEU A 749 35.92 4.37 7.87
CA LEU A 749 35.15 5.36 7.12
C LEU A 749 36.04 6.13 6.13
N ASP A 750 37.27 6.50 6.50
CA ASP A 750 38.23 7.14 5.56
C ASP A 750 38.59 6.20 4.41
N ARG A 751 38.78 4.90 4.70
CA ARG A 751 38.99 3.89 3.66
C ARG A 751 37.77 3.78 2.74
N ALA A 752 36.57 3.72 3.30
CA ALA A 752 35.33 3.58 2.52
C ALA A 752 35.07 4.80 1.62
N TRP A 753 35.33 6.02 2.10
CA TRP A 753 35.00 7.27 1.40
C TRP A 753 36.07 7.77 0.44
N PHE A 754 37.34 7.47 0.74
CA PHE A 754 38.49 8.05 0.03
C PHE A 754 39.50 7.01 -0.44
N SER A 755 39.27 5.70 -0.20
CA SER A 755 40.21 4.63 -0.58
C SER A 755 41.63 4.88 -0.06
N SER A 756 41.73 5.44 1.15
CA SER A 756 42.98 5.77 1.84
C SER A 756 43.86 4.53 2.07
N GLU A 757 45.14 4.60 1.69
CA GLU A 757 46.10 3.50 1.88
C GLU A 757 46.71 3.54 3.28
N GLU A 758 46.87 4.74 3.84
CA GLU A 758 47.26 4.96 5.24
C GLU A 758 46.22 4.33 6.19
N ALA A 759 44.93 4.47 5.86
CA ALA A 759 43.86 3.78 6.57
C ALA A 759 44.04 2.26 6.51
N LEU A 760 44.26 1.69 5.32
CA LEU A 760 44.42 0.25 5.17
C LEU A 760 45.61 -0.29 5.96
N LYS A 761 46.75 0.43 5.97
CA LYS A 761 47.93 0.07 6.76
C LYS A 761 47.61 0.00 8.26
N LEU A 762 47.02 1.06 8.82
CA LEU A 762 46.65 1.13 10.24
C LEU A 762 45.66 0.01 10.61
N LEU A 763 44.61 -0.18 9.82
CA LEU A 763 43.63 -1.25 10.06
C LEU A 763 44.30 -2.63 9.99
N SER A 764 45.25 -2.84 9.07
CA SER A 764 45.97 -4.12 8.94
C SER A 764 46.83 -4.43 10.17
N GLU A 765 47.40 -3.43 10.81
CA GLU A 765 48.16 -3.60 12.05
C GLU A 765 47.27 -4.10 13.19
N ALA A 766 46.13 -3.43 13.43
CA ALA A 766 45.14 -3.80 14.43
C ALA A 766 44.45 -5.15 14.14
N SER A 767 44.24 -5.47 12.85
CA SER A 767 43.58 -6.70 12.40
C SER A 767 44.27 -7.95 12.92
N ARG A 768 45.61 -7.95 13.08
CA ARG A 768 46.36 -9.14 13.49
C ARG A 768 45.93 -9.65 14.86
N PHE A 769 45.85 -8.78 15.85
CA PHE A 769 45.46 -9.14 17.22
C PHE A 769 43.96 -9.39 17.33
N LEU A 770 43.13 -8.50 16.77
CA LEU A 770 41.67 -8.66 16.86
C LEU A 770 41.20 -9.94 16.17
N ALA A 771 41.79 -10.31 15.03
CA ALA A 771 41.44 -11.53 14.33
C ALA A 771 41.90 -12.78 15.10
N SER A 772 43.04 -12.74 15.79
CA SER A 772 43.47 -13.88 16.61
C SER A 772 42.54 -14.09 17.80
N GLU A 773 42.14 -13.00 18.47
CA GLU A 773 41.20 -13.06 19.61
C GLU A 773 39.83 -13.58 19.16
N TRP A 774 39.26 -13.04 18.07
CA TRP A 774 37.98 -13.49 17.54
C TRP A 774 38.02 -14.98 17.16
N LYS A 775 39.04 -15.42 16.43
CA LYS A 775 39.17 -16.84 16.03
C LYS A 775 39.38 -17.79 17.20
N ALA A 776 40.01 -17.33 18.28
CA ALA A 776 40.27 -18.16 19.45
C ALA A 776 39.02 -18.31 20.33
N GLY A 777 38.24 -17.25 20.51
CA GLY A 777 37.18 -17.20 21.52
C GLY A 777 35.76 -16.96 21.00
N GLY A 778 35.58 -16.63 19.72
CA GLY A 778 34.29 -16.19 19.15
C GLY A 778 33.75 -14.90 19.79
N ARG A 779 34.60 -14.14 20.49
CA ARG A 779 34.26 -12.91 21.22
C ARG A 779 35.50 -12.07 21.46
N LEU A 780 35.30 -10.77 21.66
CA LEU A 780 36.34 -9.83 22.08
C LEU A 780 36.04 -9.31 23.48
N ALA A 781 37.04 -9.23 24.35
CA ALA A 781 36.89 -8.58 25.65
C ALA A 781 36.56 -7.09 25.47
N ALA A 782 35.79 -6.51 26.39
CA ALA A 782 35.44 -5.09 26.34
C ALA A 782 36.69 -4.18 26.48
N VAL A 783 37.68 -4.61 27.25
CA VAL A 783 38.93 -3.87 27.47
C VAL A 783 40.15 -4.80 27.38
N TYR A 784 41.21 -4.32 26.73
CA TYR A 784 42.51 -4.98 26.59
C TYR A 784 43.65 -4.05 27.01
N GLY A 785 44.68 -4.60 27.64
CA GLY A 785 45.98 -3.94 27.72
C GLY A 785 46.69 -3.95 26.36
N LEU A 786 47.57 -2.97 26.11
CA LEU A 786 48.38 -2.94 24.88
C LEU A 786 49.38 -4.10 24.78
N ASP A 787 49.58 -4.86 25.85
CA ASP A 787 50.35 -6.10 25.88
C ASP A 787 49.54 -7.33 25.40
N GLY A 788 48.24 -7.17 25.14
CA GLY A 788 47.31 -8.21 24.71
C GLY A 788 46.52 -8.86 25.84
N THR A 789 46.74 -8.45 27.09
CA THR A 789 46.00 -9.03 28.24
C THR A 789 44.56 -8.52 28.27
N ALA A 790 43.57 -9.42 28.32
CA ALA A 790 42.19 -9.03 28.55
C ALA A 790 42.04 -8.46 29.97
N ARG A 791 41.49 -7.24 30.08
CA ARG A 791 41.22 -6.57 31.37
C ARG A 791 39.83 -6.88 31.91
N THR A 792 38.93 -7.35 31.05
CA THR A 792 37.54 -7.68 31.38
C THR A 792 37.17 -9.08 30.90
N GLU A 793 36.30 -9.77 31.64
CA GLU A 793 35.79 -11.08 31.24
C GLU A 793 34.64 -11.01 30.22
N TYR A 794 33.91 -9.89 30.19
CA TYR A 794 32.74 -9.67 29.32
C TYR A 794 33.13 -9.00 27.99
N ALA A 795 32.25 -9.11 26.99
CA ALA A 795 32.36 -8.45 25.69
C ALA A 795 31.49 -7.19 25.62
N SER A 796 31.85 -6.24 24.76
CA SER A 796 31.03 -5.07 24.43
C SER A 796 30.65 -5.10 22.95
N LEU A 797 29.38 -4.82 22.64
CA LEU A 797 28.92 -4.73 21.26
C LEU A 797 29.61 -3.55 20.55
N ALA A 798 29.68 -2.38 21.18
CA ALA A 798 30.39 -1.22 20.63
C ALA A 798 31.85 -1.53 20.25
N ASN A 799 32.62 -2.16 21.14
CA ASN A 799 34.00 -2.55 20.82
C ASN A 799 34.07 -3.55 19.65
N SER A 800 33.13 -4.50 19.61
CA SER A 800 33.03 -5.46 18.51
C SER A 800 32.74 -4.77 17.17
N MET A 801 32.00 -3.66 17.15
CA MET A 801 31.78 -2.86 15.94
C MET A 801 33.04 -2.15 15.45
N GLY A 802 33.91 -1.70 16.36
CA GLY A 802 35.24 -1.21 16.02
C GLY A 802 36.08 -2.29 15.32
N ALA A 803 36.09 -3.52 15.86
CA ALA A 803 36.81 -4.64 15.27
C ALA A 803 36.21 -5.09 13.91
N MET A 804 34.89 -5.13 13.80
CA MET A 804 34.22 -5.43 12.53
C MET A 804 34.62 -4.39 11.47
N ALA A 805 34.66 -3.10 11.82
CA ALA A 805 35.11 -2.05 10.92
C ALA A 805 36.56 -2.24 10.44
N VAL A 806 37.46 -2.76 11.29
CA VAL A 806 38.82 -3.19 10.88
C VAL A 806 38.76 -4.28 9.82
N PHE A 807 37.91 -5.28 10.02
CA PHE A 807 37.83 -6.45 9.14
C PHE A 807 37.23 -6.13 7.78
N LEU A 808 36.36 -5.12 7.66
CA LEU A 808 35.75 -4.74 6.37
C LEU A 808 36.76 -4.58 5.22
N SER A 809 37.95 -4.05 5.51
CA SER A 809 39.00 -3.82 4.51
C SER A 809 40.19 -4.78 4.61
N THR A 810 40.30 -5.54 5.70
CA THR A 810 41.48 -6.39 5.96
C THR A 810 41.16 -7.89 5.90
N ARG A 811 39.95 -8.30 6.30
CA ARG A 811 39.46 -9.68 6.42
C ARG A 811 37.93 -9.72 6.23
N PRO A 812 37.40 -9.47 5.02
CA PRO A 812 35.97 -9.36 4.79
C PRO A 812 35.17 -10.58 5.28
N GLU A 813 35.78 -11.77 5.26
CA GLU A 813 35.16 -13.00 5.75
C GLU A 813 34.83 -12.95 7.26
N LEU A 814 35.68 -12.31 8.07
CA LEU A 814 35.43 -12.14 9.50
C LEU A 814 34.45 -10.99 9.77
N ALA A 815 34.45 -9.97 8.92
CA ALA A 815 33.47 -8.89 9.04
C ALA A 815 32.05 -9.43 8.82
N GLU A 816 31.86 -10.25 7.79
CA GLU A 816 30.59 -10.91 7.49
C GLU A 816 30.16 -11.85 8.63
N GLU A 817 31.08 -12.68 9.13
CA GLU A 817 30.81 -13.56 10.28
C GLU A 817 30.36 -12.77 11.52
N MET A 818 31.05 -11.67 11.85
CA MET A 818 30.66 -10.80 12.97
C MET A 818 29.31 -10.13 12.72
N TYR A 819 29.04 -9.68 11.50
CA TYR A 819 27.77 -9.08 11.11
C TYR A 819 26.61 -10.07 11.30
N GLU A 820 26.73 -11.29 10.77
CA GLU A 820 25.73 -12.35 10.90
C GLU A 820 25.45 -12.68 12.37
N VAL A 821 26.50 -12.86 13.18
CA VAL A 821 26.42 -13.30 14.58
C VAL A 821 25.91 -12.21 15.51
N LEU A 822 26.37 -10.96 15.34
CA LEU A 822 26.13 -9.88 16.30
C LEU A 822 24.96 -8.98 15.90
N LEU A 823 24.65 -8.84 14.61
CA LEU A 823 23.69 -7.85 14.12
C LEU A 823 22.52 -8.45 13.36
N GLU A 824 22.74 -9.44 12.51
CA GLU A 824 21.72 -9.89 11.54
C GLU A 824 20.74 -10.91 12.13
N LYS A 825 21.25 -11.98 12.76
CA LYS A 825 20.44 -13.15 13.16
C LYS A 825 19.28 -12.83 14.10
N LYS A 826 19.37 -11.73 14.87
CA LYS A 826 18.35 -11.35 15.85
C LYS A 826 17.39 -10.27 15.35
N GLU A 827 17.86 -9.31 14.54
CA GLU A 827 17.04 -8.19 14.08
C GLU A 827 16.26 -8.50 12.79
N LEU A 828 16.80 -9.29 11.86
CA LEU A 828 16.04 -9.66 10.66
C LEU A 828 14.94 -10.69 10.95
N GLU A 829 15.07 -11.50 11.99
CA GLU A 829 14.05 -12.49 12.35
C GLU A 829 12.93 -11.89 13.19
N GLU A 830 13.23 -10.94 14.10
CA GLU A 830 12.27 -10.42 15.08
C GLU A 830 11.87 -8.95 14.87
N LEU A 831 12.61 -8.18 14.05
CA LEU A 831 12.44 -6.73 13.86
C LEU A 831 12.24 -5.99 15.20
N THR A 832 13.04 -6.34 16.20
CA THR A 832 12.93 -5.79 17.55
C THR A 832 13.17 -4.29 17.56
N GLY A 833 14.08 -3.78 16.73
CA GLY A 833 14.42 -2.35 16.67
C GLY A 833 15.54 -1.93 17.62
N TRP A 834 16.27 -2.87 18.23
CA TRP A 834 17.42 -2.62 19.09
C TRP A 834 18.36 -3.83 19.24
N TRP A 835 19.67 -3.60 19.31
CA TRP A 835 20.65 -4.68 19.50
C TRP A 835 21.02 -4.88 20.97
N GLY A 836 20.88 -6.10 21.51
CA GLY A 836 21.26 -6.38 22.90
C GLY A 836 20.32 -5.71 23.91
N ASP A 837 20.86 -4.89 24.82
CA ASP A 837 20.06 -4.12 25.80
C ASP A 837 19.53 -2.83 25.16
N MET A 838 18.20 -2.75 25.04
CA MET A 838 17.49 -1.60 24.44
C MET A 838 17.80 -0.26 25.12
N ASN A 839 18.25 -0.25 26.38
CA ASN A 839 18.57 0.96 27.13
C ASN A 839 20.06 1.31 27.12
N ASN A 840 20.92 0.45 26.56
CA ASN A 840 22.35 0.75 26.44
C ASN A 840 22.57 1.72 25.27
N TYR A 841 22.50 3.01 25.57
CA TYR A 841 22.67 4.11 24.62
C TYR A 841 23.91 3.93 23.72
N TYR A 842 25.03 3.54 24.31
CA TYR A 842 26.30 3.50 23.61
C TYR A 842 26.36 2.33 22.63
N ASP A 843 25.96 1.13 23.07
CA ASP A 843 25.90 -0.04 22.19
C ASP A 843 24.89 0.18 21.05
N GLN A 844 23.74 0.82 21.29
CA GLN A 844 22.77 1.09 20.22
C GLN A 844 23.33 1.99 19.10
N ASN A 845 24.09 3.04 19.45
CA ASN A 845 24.69 3.91 18.44
C ASN A 845 25.75 3.17 17.62
N TRP A 846 26.65 2.46 18.29
CA TRP A 846 27.76 1.80 17.60
C TRP A 846 27.31 0.58 16.81
N ALA A 847 26.29 -0.16 17.27
CA ALA A 847 25.64 -1.21 16.49
C ALA A 847 25.01 -0.63 15.21
N TRP A 848 24.28 0.49 15.32
CA TRP A 848 23.70 1.16 14.15
C TRP A 848 24.77 1.64 13.17
N LEU A 849 25.84 2.27 13.66
CA LEU A 849 26.95 2.76 12.84
C LEU A 849 27.70 1.60 12.16
N GLY A 850 27.98 0.52 12.89
CA GLY A 850 28.59 -0.70 12.36
C GLY A 850 27.73 -1.35 11.29
N TYR A 851 26.42 -1.51 11.55
CA TYR A 851 25.45 -2.04 10.60
C TYR A 851 25.39 -1.21 9.31
N ALA A 852 25.31 0.12 9.46
CA ALA A 852 25.26 1.04 8.33
C ALA A 852 26.58 1.07 7.54
N LEU A 853 27.74 0.99 8.20
CA LEU A 853 29.04 0.96 7.54
C LEU A 853 29.24 -0.34 6.76
N HIS A 854 28.97 -1.50 7.37
CA HIS A 854 29.04 -2.81 6.73
C HIS A 854 28.23 -2.85 5.43
N ASN A 855 26.99 -2.36 5.52
CA ASN A 855 26.04 -2.32 4.41
C ASN A 855 26.17 -1.11 3.48
N ARG A 856 27.25 -0.31 3.60
CA ARG A 856 27.55 0.85 2.74
C ARG A 856 26.42 1.89 2.69
N ARG A 857 25.78 2.15 3.82
CA ARG A 857 24.69 3.14 3.98
C ARG A 857 25.14 4.51 4.50
N LEU A 858 26.43 4.65 4.84
CA LEU A 858 27.04 5.90 5.26
C LEU A 858 27.64 6.65 4.06
N ASN A 859 26.82 7.39 3.31
CA ASN A 859 27.29 8.18 2.16
C ASN A 859 27.87 9.54 2.60
N LYS A 860 28.84 10.06 1.83
CA LYS A 860 29.55 11.33 2.06
C LYS A 860 28.97 12.54 1.32
#